data_AF-A0A4R7F9Y7-F1
#
_entry.id   AF-A0A4R7F9Y7-F1
#
_cell.length_a   1.000
_cell.length_b   1.000
_cell.length_c   1.000
_cell.angle_alpha   90.00
_cell.angle_beta   90.00
_cell.angle_gamma   90.00
#
_symmetry.space_group_name_H-M   'P 1'
#
loop_
_entity.id
_entity.type
_entity.pdbx_description
1 polymer ?
#
loop_
_entity_poly.entity_id
_entity_poly.type
_entity_poly.pdbx_seq_one_letter_code
_entity_poly.pdbx_strand_id
1 'polypeptide(L)'
;MKKITLVAALLGAVYFSHAQVGIGTPNPADASQLDIVAKNKGILIPRVELRTLTNFGPIAGTQVESLLVYNTASVTAENIAPGFYYWFESKWERIVNQKQLDETINNITDLQGDVDKIINLLKVAFPSNNLVDPSVDGDTHGGGMVFTPGDATTEPKIEYVYFDGTSYVKKDITNDIINIIHGAESKTTIVEYDGNQYYLSEAYIQNGGETDPANWTSVPSGAILLDVVAGVVNNFEEFVTNNSVTVDGNTYNTIEEYIEYISQNSMQDGVTKIVIDATTNQASFQIWDAATDTWVNVDNSAFKKIVTDNESKTSVVEYGGNQYYLSEAYIQNGGETDPASWTSVPSGAILLDVVAGVVNNFEEFVTNNSVTVDGNTYNTIEEYIEYISQNSMQDGVTKIVIDATTNQASFQIWDAATDTWVNVDNSAFGKIVTDNESETTIVKNETGDKTDGDLEITYDYFNEKQPDITGTPQITIDVNADIKNLIEGNIDIQKAITKILNDGGNVYYGDHDDDTSTPNVFYTIINDVKTPIDIAEVIVNAIKNATIVQKQEIKNQLGDKVNNTTVTKTGDTFNGSDIYIYTNKTTIAANSAETTGIAIPSGTTPDQIIGIKVIGAKGVVSSVTDIVVTGQQIDFNTGAGNMYNILGAGNYDVVVEFTAQ
;
A
#
# COMPACT_ATOMS: atom_id res chain seq x y z
N MET A 1 34.23 -62.54 -75.56
CA MET A 1 33.66 -62.43 -74.19
C MET A 1 33.78 -61.04 -73.60
N LYS A 2 34.96 -60.37 -73.58
CA LYS A 2 35.13 -59.02 -72.96
C LYS A 2 34.24 -57.88 -73.52
N LYS A 3 33.86 -57.91 -74.82
CA LYS A 3 32.99 -56.89 -75.44
C LYS A 3 31.50 -57.04 -75.07
N ILE A 4 31.07 -58.26 -74.71
CA ILE A 4 29.67 -58.54 -74.33
C ILE A 4 29.44 -58.13 -72.87
N THR A 5 30.45 -58.24 -72.02
CA THR A 5 30.40 -57.81 -70.61
C THR A 5 30.26 -56.29 -70.46
N LEU A 6 30.92 -55.51 -71.33
CA LEU A 6 30.84 -54.05 -71.29
C LEU A 6 29.45 -53.55 -71.74
N VAL A 7 28.85 -54.20 -72.74
CA VAL A 7 27.50 -53.89 -73.22
C VAL A 7 26.43 -54.29 -72.19
N ALA A 8 26.61 -55.42 -71.51
CA ALA A 8 25.73 -55.83 -70.41
C ALA A 8 25.83 -54.92 -69.18
N ALA A 9 27.03 -54.41 -68.86
CA ALA A 9 27.22 -53.42 -67.80
C ALA A 9 26.60 -52.06 -68.15
N LEU A 10 26.65 -51.64 -69.43
CA LEU A 10 26.05 -50.40 -69.89
C LEU A 10 24.50 -50.48 -69.94
N LEU A 11 23.95 -51.66 -70.26
CA LEU A 11 22.49 -51.94 -70.19
C LEU A 11 21.96 -52.10 -68.77
N GLY A 12 22.81 -52.44 -67.79
CA GLY A 12 22.42 -52.51 -66.36
C GLY A 12 22.36 -51.15 -65.67
N ALA A 13 23.11 -50.15 -66.14
CA ALA A 13 23.16 -48.82 -65.54
C ALA A 13 21.89 -47.97 -65.82
N VAL A 14 21.11 -48.30 -66.85
CA VAL A 14 19.84 -47.63 -67.18
C VAL A 14 18.65 -48.11 -66.35
N TYR A 15 18.83 -49.11 -65.48
CA TYR A 15 17.76 -49.63 -64.60
C TYR A 15 17.68 -48.97 -63.21
N PHE A 16 18.59 -48.03 -62.90
CA PHE A 16 18.62 -47.34 -61.60
C PHE A 16 18.22 -45.86 -61.67
N SER A 17 17.62 -45.40 -62.76
CA SER A 17 17.01 -44.06 -62.76
C SER A 17 15.70 -44.08 -61.97
N HIS A 18 15.72 -43.48 -60.79
CA HIS A 18 14.50 -43.18 -60.04
C HIS A 18 13.66 -42.19 -60.86
N ALA A 19 12.52 -42.65 -61.37
CA ALA A 19 11.63 -41.88 -62.25
C ALA A 19 10.67 -40.95 -61.48
N GLN A 20 11.09 -40.41 -60.33
CA GLN A 20 10.27 -39.48 -59.56
C GLN A 20 10.24 -38.12 -60.26
N VAL A 21 9.05 -37.56 -60.39
CA VAL A 21 8.87 -36.26 -61.03
C VAL A 21 8.73 -35.19 -59.95
N GLY A 22 9.77 -34.37 -59.79
CA GLY A 22 9.72 -33.14 -59.00
C GLY A 22 9.36 -31.95 -59.88
N ILE A 23 8.29 -31.23 -59.54
CA ILE A 23 7.95 -29.95 -60.20
C ILE A 23 8.07 -28.85 -59.15
N GLY A 24 9.11 -28.03 -59.26
CA GLY A 24 9.38 -26.94 -58.31
C GLY A 24 10.12 -27.37 -57.04
N THR A 25 10.51 -28.65 -56.92
CA THR A 25 11.47 -29.16 -55.94
C THR A 25 12.52 -30.03 -56.63
N PRO A 26 13.83 -29.86 -56.33
CA PRO A 26 14.87 -30.74 -56.83
C PRO A 26 14.99 -32.04 -56.02
N ASN A 27 14.36 -32.11 -54.85
CA ASN A 27 14.35 -33.27 -53.95
C ASN A 27 12.90 -33.69 -53.68
N PRO A 28 12.25 -34.46 -54.58
CA PRO A 28 10.92 -35.02 -54.33
C PRO A 28 10.92 -35.90 -53.08
N ALA A 29 9.80 -35.94 -52.36
CA ALA A 29 9.63 -36.88 -51.25
C ALA A 29 9.82 -38.33 -51.72
N ASP A 30 10.55 -39.14 -50.95
CA ASP A 30 10.96 -40.51 -51.32
C ASP A 30 9.79 -41.48 -51.54
N ALA A 31 8.69 -41.30 -50.80
CA ALA A 31 7.43 -42.04 -50.96
C ALA A 31 6.52 -41.49 -52.08
N SER A 32 6.94 -40.47 -52.83
CA SER A 32 6.13 -39.84 -53.88
C SER A 32 6.61 -40.23 -55.28
N GLN A 33 5.65 -40.49 -56.17
CA GLN A 33 5.92 -40.64 -57.61
C GLN A 33 5.91 -39.27 -58.33
N LEU A 34 5.17 -38.32 -57.78
CA LEU A 34 5.03 -36.94 -58.27
C LEU A 34 4.97 -36.01 -57.05
N ASP A 35 5.90 -35.07 -56.96
CA ASP A 35 5.95 -34.04 -55.92
C ASP A 35 5.93 -32.65 -56.58
N ILE A 36 5.00 -31.79 -56.16
CA ILE A 36 4.79 -30.48 -56.76
C ILE A 36 4.86 -29.43 -55.66
N VAL A 37 5.92 -28.63 -55.68
CA VAL A 37 6.19 -27.61 -54.67
C VAL A 37 6.18 -26.23 -55.33
N ALA A 38 5.27 -25.36 -54.91
CA ALA A 38 5.21 -23.97 -55.33
C ALA A 38 4.68 -23.08 -54.21
N LYS A 39 5.25 -21.88 -54.04
CA LYS A 39 4.81 -20.92 -53.00
C LYS A 39 3.52 -20.20 -53.35
N ASN A 40 3.24 -20.01 -54.64
CA ASN A 40 2.15 -19.15 -55.14
C ASN A 40 1.46 -19.71 -56.40
N LYS A 41 1.59 -21.02 -56.66
CA LYS A 41 0.93 -21.70 -57.78
C LYS A 41 0.26 -22.98 -57.28
N GLY A 42 -0.89 -23.33 -57.85
CA GLY A 42 -1.61 -24.57 -57.56
C GLY A 42 -1.62 -25.53 -58.77
N ILE A 43 -2.36 -26.62 -58.65
CA ILE A 43 -2.52 -27.64 -59.69
C ILE A 43 -3.97 -27.62 -60.19
N LEU A 44 -4.17 -27.58 -61.50
CA LEU A 44 -5.47 -27.82 -62.12
C LEU A 44 -5.58 -29.29 -62.50
N ILE A 45 -6.42 -30.02 -61.77
CA ILE A 45 -6.84 -31.39 -62.09
C ILE A 45 -7.84 -31.36 -63.26
N PRO A 46 -7.93 -32.40 -64.12
CA PRO A 46 -8.85 -32.42 -65.26
C PRO A 46 -10.27 -31.99 -64.89
N ARG A 47 -10.80 -31.02 -65.65
CA ARG A 47 -12.14 -30.45 -65.46
C ARG A 47 -13.11 -31.09 -66.44
N VAL A 48 -14.15 -31.73 -65.92
CA VAL A 48 -15.09 -32.56 -66.70
C VAL A 48 -16.53 -32.32 -66.29
N GLU A 49 -17.48 -32.70 -67.13
CA GLU A 49 -18.92 -32.59 -66.85
C GLU A 49 -19.52 -33.97 -66.52
N LEU A 50 -19.72 -34.25 -65.23
CA LEU A 50 -20.41 -35.46 -64.80
C LEU A 50 -21.92 -35.31 -64.99
N ARG A 51 -22.57 -36.36 -65.52
CA ARG A 51 -24.02 -36.38 -65.75
C ARG A 51 -24.78 -37.30 -64.80
N THR A 52 -24.12 -38.36 -64.34
CA THR A 52 -24.62 -39.35 -63.36
C THR A 52 -23.44 -39.85 -62.54
N LEU A 53 -23.64 -40.23 -61.26
CA LEU A 53 -22.55 -40.71 -60.42
C LEU A 53 -22.09 -42.14 -60.74
N THR A 54 -22.95 -42.97 -61.33
CA THR A 54 -22.66 -44.39 -61.62
C THR A 54 -22.08 -44.63 -63.01
N ASN A 55 -21.99 -43.59 -63.84
CA ASN A 55 -21.35 -43.68 -65.15
C ASN A 55 -19.93 -43.12 -65.07
N PHE A 56 -18.95 -43.89 -65.54
CA PHE A 56 -17.55 -43.47 -65.59
C PHE A 56 -17.32 -42.29 -66.55
N GLY A 57 -18.19 -42.12 -67.55
CA GLY A 57 -18.15 -40.99 -68.47
C GLY A 57 -18.21 -39.64 -67.76
N PRO A 58 -17.56 -38.59 -68.30
CA PRO A 58 -17.00 -38.48 -69.65
C PRO A 58 -15.56 -39.01 -69.78
N ILE A 59 -15.02 -39.63 -68.72
CA ILE A 59 -13.72 -40.30 -68.78
C ILE A 59 -13.86 -41.60 -69.59
N ALA A 60 -12.86 -41.89 -70.42
CA ALA A 60 -12.80 -43.11 -71.23
C ALA A 60 -11.59 -43.95 -70.85
N GLY A 61 -11.73 -45.29 -70.92
CA GLY A 61 -10.65 -46.24 -70.65
C GLY A 61 -10.99 -47.23 -69.53
N THR A 62 -9.96 -47.91 -69.04
CA THR A 62 -10.07 -48.81 -67.87
C THR A 62 -10.44 -48.00 -66.64
N GLN A 63 -11.44 -48.48 -65.91
CA GLN A 63 -11.84 -47.88 -64.64
C GLN A 63 -10.82 -48.23 -63.57
N VAL A 64 -10.27 -47.21 -62.91
CA VAL A 64 -9.27 -47.38 -61.86
C VAL A 64 -9.72 -46.55 -60.66
N GLU A 65 -9.69 -47.15 -59.48
CA GLU A 65 -10.04 -46.46 -58.24
C GLU A 65 -9.06 -45.33 -57.93
N SER A 66 -9.53 -44.34 -57.16
CA SER A 66 -8.79 -43.12 -56.81
C SER A 66 -8.49 -42.16 -57.97
N LEU A 67 -9.07 -42.38 -59.16
CA LEU A 67 -8.95 -41.44 -60.26
C LEU A 67 -9.66 -40.12 -59.91
N LEU A 68 -8.93 -39.01 -59.81
CA LEU A 68 -9.43 -37.71 -59.36
C LEU A 68 -9.76 -36.77 -60.54
N VAL A 69 -10.92 -36.12 -60.48
CA VAL A 69 -11.38 -35.11 -61.44
C VAL A 69 -12.03 -33.93 -60.72
N TYR A 70 -12.13 -32.79 -61.40
CA TYR A 70 -12.96 -31.67 -60.98
C TYR A 70 -14.21 -31.61 -61.85
N ASN A 71 -15.39 -31.86 -61.27
CA ASN A 71 -16.66 -31.73 -61.96
C ASN A 71 -17.08 -30.26 -62.09
N THR A 72 -17.49 -29.85 -63.29
CA THR A 72 -18.02 -28.50 -63.59
C THR A 72 -19.53 -28.47 -63.78
N ALA A 73 -20.20 -29.62 -63.89
CA ALA A 73 -21.64 -29.70 -64.10
C ALA A 73 -22.44 -29.61 -62.80
N SER A 74 -23.69 -29.15 -62.90
CA SER A 74 -24.68 -29.21 -61.83
C SER A 74 -25.90 -30.00 -62.33
N VAL A 75 -26.23 -31.09 -61.65
CA VAL A 75 -27.37 -31.97 -61.98
C VAL A 75 -28.13 -32.27 -60.69
N THR A 76 -29.14 -31.45 -60.37
CA THR A 76 -29.89 -31.54 -59.12
C THR A 76 -30.58 -32.89 -58.92
N ALA A 77 -31.11 -33.50 -60.00
CA ALA A 77 -31.78 -34.80 -59.92
C ALA A 77 -30.85 -35.95 -59.48
N GLU A 78 -29.54 -35.81 -59.71
CA GLU A 78 -28.51 -36.81 -59.39
C GLU A 78 -27.65 -36.38 -58.20
N ASN A 79 -28.03 -35.29 -57.50
CA ASN A 79 -27.23 -34.66 -56.44
C ASN A 79 -25.78 -34.32 -56.85
N ILE A 80 -25.57 -33.99 -58.13
CA ILE A 80 -24.25 -33.62 -58.65
C ILE A 80 -24.09 -32.11 -58.55
N ALA A 81 -23.05 -31.67 -57.84
CA ALA A 81 -22.62 -30.29 -57.76
C ALA A 81 -21.16 -30.12 -58.23
N PRO A 82 -20.74 -28.92 -58.65
CA PRO A 82 -19.34 -28.65 -58.94
C PRO A 82 -18.42 -28.95 -57.75
N GLY A 83 -17.25 -29.50 -58.01
CA GLY A 83 -16.29 -29.90 -56.98
C GLY A 83 -15.39 -31.06 -57.39
N PHE A 84 -14.55 -31.52 -56.48
CA PHE A 84 -13.67 -32.67 -56.71
C PHE A 84 -14.44 -33.98 -56.53
N TYR A 85 -14.22 -34.92 -57.45
CA TYR A 85 -14.76 -36.28 -57.39
C TYR A 85 -13.64 -37.28 -57.66
N TYR A 86 -13.72 -38.45 -57.04
CA TYR A 86 -12.85 -39.58 -57.33
C TYR A 86 -13.66 -40.84 -57.63
N TRP A 87 -13.11 -41.72 -58.46
CA TRP A 87 -13.77 -42.99 -58.77
C TRP A 87 -13.52 -44.01 -57.65
N PHE A 88 -14.58 -44.61 -57.12
CA PHE A 88 -14.52 -45.63 -56.05
C PHE A 88 -15.73 -46.55 -56.14
N GLU A 89 -15.53 -47.87 -56.01
CA GLU A 89 -16.62 -48.87 -56.01
C GLU A 89 -17.66 -48.68 -57.14
N SER A 90 -17.18 -48.44 -58.36
CA SER A 90 -18.02 -48.22 -59.57
C SER A 90 -18.92 -46.97 -59.55
N LYS A 91 -18.52 -45.92 -58.82
CA LYS A 91 -19.20 -44.62 -58.80
C LYS A 91 -18.24 -43.46 -58.56
N TRP A 92 -18.68 -42.25 -58.92
CA TRP A 92 -18.03 -41.00 -58.59
C TRP A 92 -18.41 -40.57 -57.18
N GLU A 93 -17.43 -40.48 -56.30
CA GLU A 93 -17.57 -39.99 -54.93
C GLU A 93 -17.06 -38.57 -54.79
N ARG A 94 -17.83 -37.70 -54.13
CA ARG A 94 -17.48 -36.29 -53.97
C ARG A 94 -16.58 -36.09 -52.77
N ILE A 95 -15.56 -35.24 -52.92
CA ILE A 95 -14.77 -34.71 -51.79
C ILE A 95 -15.44 -33.42 -51.29
N VAL A 96 -15.81 -33.40 -50.01
CA VAL A 96 -16.49 -32.27 -49.36
C VAL A 96 -15.47 -31.40 -48.63
N ASN A 97 -15.59 -30.07 -48.72
CA ASN A 97 -14.73 -29.14 -47.98
C ASN A 97 -15.35 -28.70 -46.63
N GLN A 98 -14.55 -28.13 -45.74
CA GLN A 98 -14.97 -27.72 -44.39
C GLN A 98 -16.21 -26.83 -44.42
N LYS A 99 -16.28 -25.82 -45.29
CA LYS A 99 -17.44 -24.93 -45.39
C LYS A 99 -18.72 -25.68 -45.78
N GLN A 100 -18.65 -26.61 -46.73
CA GLN A 100 -19.80 -27.42 -47.13
C GLN A 100 -20.21 -28.41 -46.03
N LEU A 101 -19.24 -28.94 -45.29
CA LEU A 101 -19.48 -29.75 -44.12
C LEU A 101 -20.18 -28.92 -43.03
N ASP A 102 -19.69 -27.72 -42.73
CA ASP A 102 -20.27 -26.79 -41.76
C ASP A 102 -21.66 -26.33 -42.20
N GLU A 103 -21.90 -26.02 -43.48
CA GLU A 103 -23.23 -25.72 -44.00
C GLU A 103 -24.17 -26.91 -43.83
N THR A 104 -23.68 -28.13 -44.07
CA THR A 104 -24.46 -29.35 -43.83
C THR A 104 -24.76 -29.53 -42.34
N ILE A 105 -23.76 -29.32 -41.47
CA ILE A 105 -23.88 -29.40 -39.99
C ILE A 105 -24.79 -28.29 -39.44
N ASN A 106 -24.72 -27.07 -39.95
CA ASN A 106 -25.59 -25.96 -39.53
C ASN A 106 -27.02 -26.16 -40.02
N ASN A 107 -27.21 -26.88 -41.13
CA ASN A 107 -28.50 -27.35 -41.60
C ASN A 107 -28.98 -28.62 -40.85
N ILE A 108 -28.14 -29.23 -40.00
CA ILE A 108 -28.61 -30.15 -38.95
C ILE A 108 -29.33 -29.29 -37.92
N THR A 109 -30.63 -29.17 -38.11
CA THR A 109 -31.53 -28.45 -37.19
C THR A 109 -31.85 -29.25 -35.93
N ASP A 110 -31.25 -30.45 -35.78
CA ASP A 110 -31.49 -31.35 -34.65
C ASP A 110 -30.20 -31.99 -34.14
N LEU A 111 -29.54 -31.32 -33.18
CA LEU A 111 -28.37 -31.82 -32.43
C LEU A 111 -28.76 -32.76 -31.26
N GLN A 112 -29.97 -33.31 -31.27
CA GLN A 112 -30.51 -34.13 -30.18
C GLN A 112 -29.78 -35.47 -29.95
N GLY A 113 -28.89 -35.90 -30.86
CA GLY A 113 -28.25 -37.24 -30.81
C GLY A 113 -27.02 -37.41 -29.89
N ASP A 114 -26.39 -36.33 -29.42
CA ASP A 114 -25.19 -36.41 -28.56
C ASP A 114 -25.40 -35.92 -27.12
N VAL A 115 -26.51 -35.21 -26.86
CA VAL A 115 -26.93 -34.84 -25.50
C VAL A 115 -27.22 -36.09 -24.67
N ASP A 116 -27.85 -37.11 -25.26
CA ASP A 116 -28.11 -38.39 -24.58
C ASP A 116 -26.83 -39.14 -24.22
N LYS A 117 -25.79 -39.04 -25.05
CA LYS A 117 -24.49 -39.69 -24.77
C LYS A 117 -23.75 -38.98 -23.64
N ILE A 118 -23.79 -37.65 -23.61
CA ILE A 118 -23.21 -36.84 -22.54
C ILE A 118 -23.97 -37.08 -21.23
N ILE A 119 -25.31 -37.10 -21.26
CA ILE A 119 -26.16 -37.40 -20.10
C ILE A 119 -25.90 -38.83 -19.59
N ASN A 120 -25.77 -39.83 -20.46
CA ASN A 120 -25.45 -41.19 -20.06
C ASN A 120 -24.05 -41.30 -19.43
N LEU A 121 -23.06 -40.58 -19.95
CA LEU A 121 -21.72 -40.53 -19.37
C LEU A 121 -21.75 -39.93 -17.95
N LEU A 122 -22.49 -38.84 -17.76
CA LEU A 122 -22.62 -38.16 -16.46
C LEU A 122 -23.43 -38.98 -15.45
N LYS A 123 -24.47 -39.71 -15.89
CA LYS A 123 -25.22 -40.68 -15.05
C LYS A 123 -24.33 -41.82 -14.54
N VAL A 124 -23.35 -42.26 -15.34
CA VAL A 124 -22.38 -43.28 -14.94
C VAL A 124 -21.28 -42.71 -14.03
N ALA A 125 -20.75 -41.54 -14.36
CA ALA A 125 -19.67 -40.93 -13.60
C ALA A 125 -20.11 -40.37 -12.23
N PHE A 126 -21.35 -39.89 -12.12
CA PHE A 126 -21.89 -39.23 -10.92
C PHE A 126 -23.35 -39.65 -10.66
N PRO A 127 -23.61 -40.90 -10.25
CA PRO A 127 -24.98 -41.42 -10.07
C PRO A 127 -25.79 -40.67 -9.00
N SER A 128 -25.11 -40.03 -8.04
CA SER A 128 -25.74 -39.24 -6.97
C SER A 128 -26.36 -37.92 -7.45
N ASN A 129 -25.99 -37.44 -8.64
CA ASN A 129 -26.45 -36.14 -9.14
C ASN A 129 -27.90 -36.15 -9.63
N ASN A 130 -28.61 -37.29 -9.53
CA ASN A 130 -30.02 -37.46 -9.88
C ASN A 130 -30.43 -36.66 -11.12
N LEU A 131 -29.65 -36.78 -12.20
CA LEU A 131 -29.89 -36.08 -13.46
C LEU A 131 -31.14 -36.68 -14.11
N VAL A 132 -32.30 -36.23 -13.62
CA VAL A 132 -33.60 -36.65 -14.13
C VAL A 132 -33.76 -36.11 -15.55
N ASP A 133 -34.49 -36.88 -16.35
CA ASP A 133 -34.97 -36.50 -17.67
C ASP A 133 -35.35 -35.00 -17.71
N PRO A 134 -34.81 -34.18 -18.65
CA PRO A 134 -35.12 -32.75 -18.76
C PRO A 134 -36.61 -32.44 -18.98
N SER A 135 -37.48 -33.45 -19.04
CA SER A 135 -38.94 -33.34 -19.07
C SER A 135 -39.58 -32.97 -17.71
N VAL A 136 -38.85 -33.05 -16.58
CA VAL A 136 -39.32 -32.53 -15.28
C VAL A 136 -38.76 -31.13 -15.03
N ASP A 137 -39.66 -30.14 -14.98
CA ASP A 137 -39.36 -28.75 -14.65
C ASP A 137 -39.54 -28.47 -13.15
N GLY A 138 -38.97 -27.36 -12.70
CA GLY A 138 -39.21 -26.81 -11.37
C GLY A 138 -38.04 -26.95 -10.39
N ASP A 139 -38.00 -26.02 -9.45
CA ASP A 139 -36.90 -25.84 -8.50
C ASP A 139 -36.75 -27.00 -7.51
N THR A 140 -37.76 -27.84 -7.31
CA THR A 140 -37.71 -29.00 -6.41
C THR A 140 -36.90 -30.19 -6.94
N HIS A 141 -36.45 -30.16 -8.20
CA HIS A 141 -35.75 -31.27 -8.88
C HIS A 141 -34.27 -30.97 -9.19
N GLY A 142 -33.65 -30.06 -8.45
CA GLY A 142 -32.26 -29.66 -8.64
C GLY A 142 -31.23 -30.79 -8.41
N GLY A 143 -30.17 -30.81 -9.21
CA GLY A 143 -29.14 -31.85 -9.17
C GLY A 143 -27.84 -31.41 -8.48
N GLY A 144 -27.12 -30.41 -9.00
CA GLY A 144 -25.77 -30.04 -8.54
C GLY A 144 -25.73 -28.80 -7.66
N MET A 145 -24.97 -28.85 -6.55
CA MET A 145 -24.65 -27.68 -5.73
C MET A 145 -23.45 -26.92 -6.28
N VAL A 146 -23.50 -25.59 -6.21
CA VAL A 146 -22.46 -24.65 -6.64
C VAL A 146 -22.13 -23.75 -5.45
N PHE A 147 -20.86 -23.72 -5.05
CA PHE A 147 -20.36 -22.72 -4.12
C PHE A 147 -19.66 -21.61 -4.90
N THR A 148 -20.12 -20.37 -4.70
CA THR A 148 -19.51 -19.18 -5.27
C THR A 148 -18.80 -18.44 -4.12
N PRO A 149 -17.45 -18.41 -4.09
CA PRO A 149 -16.73 -17.65 -3.08
C PRO A 149 -17.06 -16.16 -3.16
N GLY A 150 -17.21 -15.52 -2.00
CA GLY A 150 -17.37 -14.07 -1.91
C GLY A 150 -16.05 -13.32 -2.12
N ASP A 151 -16.15 -12.01 -2.35
CA ASP A 151 -15.03 -11.09 -2.41
C ASP A 151 -15.21 -9.92 -1.43
N ALA A 152 -14.40 -8.85 -1.56
CA ALA A 152 -14.46 -7.70 -0.66
C ALA A 152 -15.82 -6.96 -0.68
N THR A 153 -16.69 -7.23 -1.65
CA THR A 153 -17.96 -6.51 -1.87
C THR A 153 -19.17 -7.44 -2.04
N THR A 154 -18.95 -8.76 -2.13
CA THR A 154 -20.00 -9.76 -2.36
C THR A 154 -19.87 -10.91 -1.39
N GLU A 155 -20.99 -11.32 -0.78
CA GLU A 155 -21.03 -12.44 0.14
C GLU A 155 -20.90 -13.79 -0.60
N PRO A 156 -20.30 -14.81 0.03
CA PRO A 156 -20.26 -16.16 -0.53
C PRO A 156 -21.67 -16.75 -0.64
N LYS A 157 -21.92 -17.48 -1.72
CA LYS A 157 -23.24 -18.08 -2.00
C LYS A 157 -23.15 -19.58 -2.14
N ILE A 158 -24.17 -20.27 -1.62
CA ILE A 158 -24.45 -21.66 -1.92
C ILE A 158 -25.71 -21.69 -2.78
N GLU A 159 -25.56 -22.17 -4.01
CA GLU A 159 -26.62 -22.23 -5.01
C GLU A 159 -26.81 -23.69 -5.45
N TYR A 160 -27.98 -24.04 -5.95
CA TYR A 160 -28.14 -25.30 -6.70
C TYR A 160 -28.71 -25.03 -8.09
N VAL A 161 -28.38 -25.93 -9.02
CA VAL A 161 -28.78 -25.83 -10.43
C VAL A 161 -30.00 -26.70 -10.70
N TYR A 162 -31.02 -26.12 -11.33
CA TYR A 162 -32.22 -26.82 -11.78
C TYR A 162 -32.62 -26.39 -13.20
N PHE A 163 -33.45 -27.19 -13.85
CA PHE A 163 -33.99 -26.88 -15.17
C PHE A 163 -35.38 -26.24 -15.01
N ASP A 164 -35.59 -25.04 -15.57
CA ASP A 164 -36.85 -24.30 -15.46
C ASP A 164 -37.87 -24.61 -16.57
N GLY A 165 -37.59 -25.63 -17.39
CA GLY A 165 -38.36 -25.98 -18.58
C GLY A 165 -37.80 -25.40 -19.88
N THR A 166 -36.91 -24.40 -19.80
CA THR A 166 -36.25 -23.79 -20.97
C THR A 166 -34.73 -23.79 -20.86
N SER A 167 -34.16 -23.61 -19.67
CA SER A 167 -32.72 -23.54 -19.44
C SER A 167 -32.32 -23.99 -18.03
N TYR A 168 -31.04 -24.29 -17.85
CA TYR A 168 -30.48 -24.52 -16.51
C TYR A 168 -30.24 -23.19 -15.81
N VAL A 169 -30.88 -23.01 -14.66
CA VAL A 169 -30.83 -21.81 -13.84
C VAL A 169 -30.35 -22.14 -12.43
N LYS A 170 -29.84 -21.13 -11.71
CA LYS A 170 -29.36 -21.26 -10.34
C LYS A 170 -30.40 -20.73 -9.36
N LYS A 171 -30.54 -21.38 -8.21
CA LYS A 171 -31.27 -20.85 -7.06
C LYS A 171 -30.33 -20.70 -5.87
N ASP A 172 -30.27 -19.49 -5.32
CA ASP A 172 -29.55 -19.18 -4.09
C ASP A 172 -30.31 -19.75 -2.90
N ILE A 173 -29.67 -20.64 -2.14
CA ILE A 173 -30.23 -21.29 -0.95
C ILE A 173 -29.44 -20.93 0.30
N THR A 174 -28.57 -19.92 0.23
CA THR A 174 -27.71 -19.52 1.35
C THR A 174 -28.53 -19.21 2.60
N ASN A 175 -29.63 -18.46 2.45
CA ASN A 175 -30.54 -18.14 3.54
C ASN A 175 -31.30 -19.36 4.07
N ASP A 176 -31.67 -20.31 3.22
CA ASP A 176 -32.36 -21.53 3.65
C ASP A 176 -31.45 -22.38 4.54
N ILE A 177 -30.17 -22.51 4.17
CA ILE A 177 -29.15 -23.20 4.97
C ILE A 177 -28.89 -22.45 6.28
N ILE A 178 -28.73 -21.12 6.23
CA ILE A 178 -28.57 -20.29 7.43
C ILE A 178 -29.78 -20.44 8.36
N ASN A 179 -31.00 -20.47 7.81
CA ASN A 179 -32.22 -20.67 8.60
C ASN A 179 -32.30 -22.06 9.23
N ILE A 180 -31.83 -23.11 8.55
CA ILE A 180 -31.73 -24.46 9.14
C ILE A 180 -30.72 -24.46 10.29
N ILE A 181 -29.57 -23.79 10.12
CA ILE A 181 -28.55 -23.65 11.17
C ILE A 181 -29.11 -22.87 12.36
N HIS A 182 -29.66 -21.67 12.15
CA HIS A 182 -30.32 -20.86 13.18
C HIS A 182 -31.54 -21.56 13.81
N GLY A 183 -32.18 -22.48 13.09
CA GLY A 183 -33.27 -23.31 13.60
C GLY A 183 -32.80 -24.44 14.51
N ALA A 184 -31.55 -24.90 14.35
CA ALA A 184 -30.92 -25.94 15.16
C ALA A 184 -30.07 -25.39 16.32
N GLU A 185 -29.71 -24.10 16.29
CA GLU A 185 -29.04 -23.42 17.40
C GLU A 185 -30.00 -23.21 18.58
N SER A 186 -29.50 -23.47 19.79
CA SER A 186 -30.29 -23.33 21.01
C SER A 186 -30.66 -21.87 21.27
N LYS A 187 -31.96 -21.56 21.25
CA LYS A 187 -32.47 -20.19 21.44
C LYS A 187 -32.71 -19.89 22.91
N THR A 188 -31.65 -19.65 23.67
CA THR A 188 -31.74 -19.21 25.08
C THR A 188 -31.32 -17.74 25.19
N THR A 189 -31.91 -16.98 26.11
CA THR A 189 -31.48 -15.59 26.36
C THR A 189 -31.59 -15.22 27.85
N ILE A 190 -30.88 -14.17 28.26
CA ILE A 190 -31.01 -13.55 29.57
C ILE A 190 -31.56 -12.15 29.36
N VAL A 191 -32.56 -11.79 30.15
CA VAL A 191 -33.23 -10.50 30.04
C VAL A 191 -33.34 -9.83 31.40
N GLU A 192 -33.43 -8.50 31.41
CA GLU A 192 -33.60 -7.73 32.63
C GLU A 192 -35.02 -7.17 32.73
N TYR A 193 -35.69 -7.41 33.86
CA TYR A 193 -37.02 -6.89 34.14
C TYR A 193 -37.09 -6.44 35.61
N ASP A 194 -37.54 -5.20 35.83
CA ASP A 194 -37.69 -4.62 37.17
C ASP A 194 -36.43 -4.76 38.04
N GLY A 195 -35.26 -4.49 37.45
CA GLY A 195 -33.94 -4.54 38.10
C GLY A 195 -33.40 -5.96 38.37
N ASN A 196 -34.08 -7.02 37.93
CA ASN A 196 -33.67 -8.41 38.10
C ASN A 196 -33.38 -9.08 36.76
N GLN A 197 -32.42 -10.02 36.76
CA GLN A 197 -32.10 -10.82 35.56
C GLN A 197 -32.88 -12.12 35.54
N TYR A 198 -33.39 -12.50 34.36
CA TYR A 198 -34.14 -13.71 34.14
C TYR A 198 -33.57 -14.50 32.96
N TYR A 199 -33.35 -15.80 33.15
CA TYR A 199 -33.02 -16.74 32.10
C TYR A 199 -34.27 -17.25 31.41
N LEU A 200 -34.30 -17.14 30.09
CA LEU A 200 -35.35 -17.66 29.23
C LEU A 200 -34.82 -18.91 28.53
N SER A 201 -35.40 -20.05 28.91
CA SER A 201 -35.07 -21.33 28.29
C SER A 201 -35.58 -21.41 26.85
N GLU A 202 -34.92 -22.22 26.06
CA GLU A 202 -35.37 -22.52 24.70
C GLU A 202 -36.78 -23.11 24.67
N ALA A 203 -37.14 -23.96 25.63
CA ALA A 203 -38.48 -24.51 25.74
C ALA A 203 -39.56 -23.43 25.98
N TYR A 204 -39.25 -22.40 26.78
CA TYR A 204 -40.16 -21.27 26.98
C TYR A 204 -40.35 -20.48 25.67
N ILE A 205 -39.25 -20.22 24.96
CA ILE A 205 -39.24 -19.43 23.72
C ILE A 205 -39.95 -20.18 22.58
N GLN A 206 -39.71 -21.48 22.42
CA GLN A 206 -40.36 -22.31 21.41
C GLN A 206 -41.88 -22.45 21.64
N ASN A 207 -42.34 -22.38 22.90
CA ASN A 207 -43.77 -22.37 23.23
C ASN A 207 -44.43 -20.99 23.04
N GLY A 208 -43.76 -20.04 22.39
CA GLY A 208 -44.27 -18.70 22.12
C GLY A 208 -44.20 -17.77 23.33
N GLY A 209 -43.32 -18.04 24.29
CA GLY A 209 -43.08 -17.17 25.42
C GLY A 209 -42.57 -15.79 25.00
N GLU A 210 -43.10 -14.73 25.61
CA GLU A 210 -42.66 -13.35 25.35
C GLU A 210 -41.20 -13.17 25.80
N THR A 211 -40.36 -12.70 24.88
CA THR A 211 -38.91 -12.56 25.10
C THR A 211 -38.46 -11.13 25.35
N ASP A 212 -39.30 -10.14 25.04
CA ASP A 212 -39.00 -8.74 25.31
C ASP A 212 -39.58 -8.31 26.67
N PRO A 213 -38.73 -8.00 27.67
CA PRO A 213 -39.17 -7.52 28.97
C PRO A 213 -40.03 -6.26 28.93
N ALA A 214 -39.89 -5.43 27.89
CA ALA A 214 -40.70 -4.22 27.74
C ALA A 214 -42.20 -4.54 27.61
N ASN A 215 -42.53 -5.75 27.15
CA ASN A 215 -43.90 -6.25 26.99
C ASN A 215 -44.39 -7.02 28.22
N TRP A 216 -43.54 -7.27 29.22
CA TRP A 216 -43.92 -7.98 30.43
C TRP A 216 -44.74 -7.07 31.36
N THR A 217 -45.97 -7.47 31.65
CA THR A 217 -46.80 -6.86 32.71
C THR A 217 -46.56 -7.51 34.08
N SER A 218 -45.97 -8.70 34.07
CA SER A 218 -45.48 -9.47 35.22
C SER A 218 -44.48 -10.52 34.71
N VAL A 219 -43.65 -11.08 35.59
CA VAL A 219 -42.67 -12.12 35.23
C VAL A 219 -43.39 -13.36 34.66
N PRO A 220 -43.11 -13.77 33.42
CA PRO A 220 -43.70 -14.96 32.84
C PRO A 220 -43.31 -16.24 33.58
N SER A 221 -44.22 -17.19 33.72
CA SER A 221 -43.98 -18.45 34.45
C SER A 221 -42.80 -19.30 33.95
N GLY A 222 -42.34 -19.10 32.72
CA GLY A 222 -41.16 -19.77 32.16
C GLY A 222 -39.86 -18.96 32.20
N ALA A 223 -39.90 -17.74 32.77
CA ALA A 223 -38.71 -16.93 33.03
C ALA A 223 -38.14 -17.30 34.40
N ILE A 224 -36.87 -17.71 34.44
CA ILE A 224 -36.21 -18.18 35.65
C ILE A 224 -35.38 -17.04 36.24
N LEU A 225 -35.70 -16.60 37.46
CA LEU A 225 -34.92 -15.56 38.14
C LEU A 225 -33.48 -16.02 38.35
N LEU A 226 -32.52 -15.21 37.93
CA LEU A 226 -31.10 -15.37 38.21
C LEU A 226 -30.73 -14.54 39.44
N ASP A 227 -31.02 -15.08 40.62
CA ASP A 227 -30.70 -14.42 41.89
C ASP A 227 -29.33 -14.85 42.42
N VAL A 228 -28.30 -14.14 41.95
CA VAL A 228 -26.92 -14.36 42.40
C VAL A 228 -26.74 -13.96 43.86
N VAL A 229 -27.47 -12.94 44.34
CA VAL A 229 -27.34 -12.43 45.71
C VAL A 229 -27.93 -13.42 46.71
N ALA A 230 -29.15 -13.93 46.47
CA ALA A 230 -29.72 -14.98 47.32
C ALA A 230 -28.90 -16.27 47.28
N GLY A 231 -28.31 -16.64 46.14
CA GLY A 231 -27.38 -17.76 46.05
C GLY A 231 -26.16 -17.59 46.96
N VAL A 232 -25.55 -16.39 46.96
CA VAL A 232 -24.42 -16.07 47.86
C VAL A 232 -24.87 -16.05 49.32
N VAL A 233 -26.02 -15.46 49.63
CA VAL A 233 -26.58 -15.42 51.00
C VAL A 233 -26.86 -16.82 51.52
N ASN A 234 -27.51 -17.68 50.74
CA ASN A 234 -27.77 -19.07 51.11
C ASN A 234 -26.48 -19.86 51.33
N ASN A 235 -25.44 -19.62 50.52
CA ASN A 235 -24.13 -20.24 50.73
C ASN A 235 -23.48 -19.77 52.05
N PHE A 236 -23.64 -18.50 52.42
CA PHE A 236 -23.16 -17.98 53.71
C PHE A 236 -23.97 -18.55 54.88
N GLU A 237 -25.29 -18.68 54.76
CA GLU A 237 -26.13 -19.36 55.76
C GLU A 237 -25.69 -20.82 55.92
N GLU A 238 -25.53 -21.57 54.82
CA GLU A 238 -25.04 -22.95 54.88
C GLU A 238 -23.65 -23.04 55.52
N PHE A 239 -22.75 -22.11 55.20
CA PHE A 239 -21.42 -22.02 55.82
C PHE A 239 -21.49 -21.83 57.33
N VAL A 240 -22.39 -20.97 57.82
CA VAL A 240 -22.50 -20.68 59.26
C VAL A 240 -23.26 -21.78 60.00
N THR A 241 -24.32 -22.33 59.42
CA THR A 241 -25.29 -23.18 60.13
C THR A 241 -25.09 -24.68 59.92
N ASN A 242 -24.38 -25.13 58.88
CA ASN A 242 -24.27 -26.57 58.56
C ASN A 242 -22.82 -27.09 58.47
N ASN A 243 -21.82 -26.25 58.75
CA ASN A 243 -20.43 -26.65 58.72
C ASN A 243 -19.83 -26.71 60.13
N SER A 244 -19.25 -27.86 60.48
CA SER A 244 -18.63 -28.08 61.78
C SER A 244 -17.26 -27.39 61.88
N VAL A 245 -16.96 -26.80 63.02
CA VAL A 245 -15.64 -26.23 63.35
C VAL A 245 -15.05 -26.94 64.57
N THR A 246 -13.76 -27.26 64.54
CA THR A 246 -13.06 -27.86 65.68
C THR A 246 -12.00 -26.88 66.20
N VAL A 247 -12.10 -26.52 67.47
CA VAL A 247 -11.17 -25.60 68.15
C VAL A 247 -10.79 -26.24 69.49
N ASP A 248 -9.49 -26.32 69.78
CA ASP A 248 -8.92 -26.88 71.02
C ASP A 248 -9.46 -28.27 71.41
N GLY A 249 -9.76 -29.10 70.40
CA GLY A 249 -10.21 -30.49 70.58
C GLY A 249 -11.71 -30.65 70.83
N ASN A 250 -12.47 -29.55 70.87
CA ASN A 250 -13.93 -29.58 70.89
C ASN A 250 -14.48 -29.32 69.49
N THR A 251 -15.44 -30.13 69.05
CA THR A 251 -16.12 -29.97 67.77
C THR A 251 -17.49 -29.34 68.00
N TYR A 252 -17.71 -28.20 67.36
CA TYR A 252 -18.99 -27.51 67.28
C TYR A 252 -19.61 -27.84 65.94
N ASN A 253 -20.89 -28.21 65.93
CA ASN A 253 -21.57 -28.67 64.72
C ASN A 253 -21.82 -27.54 63.73
N THR A 254 -21.86 -26.29 64.23
CA THR A 254 -22.05 -25.08 63.45
C THR A 254 -21.08 -23.98 63.93
N ILE A 255 -20.82 -22.99 63.09
CA ILE A 255 -20.04 -21.81 63.47
C ILE A 255 -20.82 -20.96 64.47
N GLU A 256 -22.15 -20.93 64.33
CA GLU A 256 -23.06 -20.27 65.29
C GLU A 256 -22.92 -20.84 66.70
N GLU A 257 -22.89 -22.17 66.84
CA GLU A 257 -22.69 -22.86 68.13
C GLU A 257 -21.36 -22.48 68.78
N TYR A 258 -20.30 -22.28 67.99
CA TYR A 258 -19.01 -21.81 68.49
C TYR A 258 -19.05 -20.33 68.95
N ILE A 259 -19.75 -19.45 68.22
CA ILE A 259 -19.91 -18.04 68.59
C ILE A 259 -20.72 -17.89 69.89
N GLU A 260 -21.81 -18.65 70.03
CA GLU A 260 -22.61 -18.70 71.25
C GLU A 260 -21.79 -19.19 72.44
N TYR A 261 -20.97 -20.23 72.25
CA TYR A 261 -20.06 -20.73 73.27
C TYR A 261 -19.10 -19.65 73.77
N ILE A 262 -18.49 -18.84 72.90
CA ILE A 262 -17.60 -17.74 73.31
C ILE A 262 -18.36 -16.68 74.12
N SER A 263 -19.57 -16.33 73.71
CA SER A 263 -20.39 -15.30 74.37
C SER A 263 -20.85 -15.75 75.77
N GLN A 264 -21.25 -17.00 75.91
CA GLN A 264 -21.75 -17.57 77.17
C GLN A 264 -20.62 -17.92 78.15
N ASN A 265 -19.43 -18.32 77.68
CA ASN A 265 -18.31 -18.66 78.57
C ASN A 265 -17.46 -17.45 78.97
N SER A 266 -17.88 -16.23 78.61
CA SER A 266 -17.29 -14.97 79.09
C SER A 266 -17.79 -14.57 80.50
N MET A 267 -18.61 -15.40 81.15
CA MET A 267 -19.29 -15.11 82.41
C MET A 267 -18.39 -15.44 83.63
N GLN A 268 -17.50 -14.52 83.98
CA GLN A 268 -16.75 -14.53 85.24
C GLN A 268 -17.41 -13.61 86.28
N ASP A 269 -17.32 -13.96 87.57
CA ASP A 269 -17.82 -13.11 88.67
C ASP A 269 -17.15 -11.73 88.63
N GLY A 270 -17.95 -10.66 88.60
CA GLY A 270 -17.44 -9.29 88.49
C GLY A 270 -17.49 -8.64 87.09
N VAL A 271 -17.91 -9.37 86.04
CA VAL A 271 -18.10 -8.77 84.71
C VAL A 271 -19.32 -7.85 84.71
N THR A 272 -19.17 -6.63 84.20
CA THR A 272 -20.23 -5.62 84.08
C THR A 272 -20.68 -5.40 82.64
N LYS A 273 -21.99 -5.24 82.44
CA LYS A 273 -22.61 -4.77 81.18
C LYS A 273 -23.44 -3.52 81.42
N ILE A 274 -23.62 -2.71 80.38
CA ILE A 274 -24.54 -1.58 80.38
C ILE A 274 -25.83 -2.03 79.71
N VAL A 275 -26.95 -1.87 80.39
CA VAL A 275 -28.29 -2.14 79.86
C VAL A 275 -29.04 -0.83 79.78
N ILE A 276 -29.47 -0.46 78.58
CA ILE A 276 -30.39 0.66 78.38
C ILE A 276 -31.80 0.09 78.41
N ASP A 277 -32.61 0.54 79.36
CA ASP A 277 -34.02 0.21 79.38
C ASP A 277 -34.71 0.91 78.20
N ALA A 278 -35.24 0.13 77.27
CA ALA A 278 -35.79 0.62 76.01
C ALA A 278 -37.07 1.48 76.17
N THR A 279 -37.69 1.48 77.36
CA THR A 279 -38.94 2.22 77.63
C THR A 279 -38.65 3.56 78.31
N THR A 280 -37.64 3.59 79.17
CA THR A 280 -37.26 4.79 79.95
C THR A 280 -36.03 5.50 79.39
N ASN A 281 -35.33 4.88 78.44
CA ASN A 281 -34.05 5.32 77.89
C ASN A 281 -32.95 5.55 78.95
N GLN A 282 -33.10 4.94 80.13
CA GLN A 282 -32.13 5.03 81.21
C GLN A 282 -31.11 3.89 81.10
N ALA A 283 -29.84 4.25 81.11
CA ALA A 283 -28.74 3.29 81.21
C ALA A 283 -28.58 2.85 82.68
N SER A 284 -28.51 1.55 82.89
CA SER A 284 -28.14 0.93 84.17
C SER A 284 -26.94 0.01 83.96
N PHE A 285 -26.04 -0.04 84.95
CA PHE A 285 -24.96 -1.02 84.95
C PHE A 285 -25.46 -2.27 85.66
N GLN A 286 -25.25 -3.43 85.06
CA GLN A 286 -25.51 -4.73 85.68
C GLN A 286 -24.19 -5.47 85.85
N ILE A 287 -24.04 -6.16 86.97
CA ILE A 287 -22.92 -7.06 87.26
C ILE A 287 -23.43 -8.50 87.26
N TRP A 288 -22.63 -9.41 86.73
CA TRP A 288 -22.92 -10.85 86.81
C TRP A 288 -22.66 -11.30 88.25
N ASP A 289 -23.70 -11.80 88.92
CA ASP A 289 -23.60 -12.41 90.24
C ASP A 289 -23.54 -13.93 90.07
N ALA A 290 -22.32 -14.47 90.20
CA ALA A 290 -22.09 -15.91 90.05
C ALA A 290 -22.75 -16.77 91.14
N ALA A 291 -23.19 -16.17 92.26
CA ALA A 291 -23.86 -16.90 93.32
C ALA A 291 -25.37 -17.08 93.05
N THR A 292 -25.99 -16.14 92.33
CA THR A 292 -27.42 -16.20 91.98
C THR A 292 -27.69 -16.58 90.52
N ASP A 293 -26.64 -16.74 89.71
CA ASP A 293 -26.72 -17.07 88.28
C ASP A 293 -27.58 -16.05 87.49
N THR A 294 -27.54 -14.79 87.91
CA THR A 294 -28.32 -13.71 87.30
C THR A 294 -27.54 -12.41 87.20
N TRP A 295 -27.96 -11.55 86.27
CA TRP A 295 -27.48 -10.17 86.18
C TRP A 295 -28.24 -9.28 87.16
N VAL A 296 -27.53 -8.61 88.04
CA VAL A 296 -28.11 -7.71 89.07
C VAL A 296 -27.69 -6.27 88.83
N ASN A 297 -28.62 -5.33 89.04
CA ASN A 297 -28.34 -3.90 88.89
C ASN A 297 -27.34 -3.42 89.95
N VAL A 298 -26.35 -2.65 89.52
CA VAL A 298 -25.41 -1.97 90.41
C VAL A 298 -26.10 -0.73 91.01
N ASP A 299 -26.02 -0.55 92.33
CA ASP A 299 -26.64 0.57 93.03
C ASP A 299 -25.98 1.91 92.65
N ASN A 300 -26.79 2.92 92.32
CA ASN A 300 -26.33 4.25 91.92
C ASN A 300 -25.47 4.96 93.00
N SER A 301 -25.58 4.59 94.28
CA SER A 301 -24.76 5.14 95.36
C SER A 301 -23.28 4.79 95.24
N ALA A 302 -22.90 3.76 94.48
CA ALA A 302 -21.52 3.40 94.19
C ALA A 302 -20.75 4.47 93.38
N PHE A 303 -21.46 5.38 92.69
CA PHE A 303 -20.87 6.42 91.84
C PHE A 303 -20.96 7.85 92.42
N LYS A 304 -21.64 8.01 93.57
CA LYS A 304 -21.89 9.33 94.19
C LYS A 304 -20.60 10.06 94.57
N LYS A 305 -19.54 9.31 94.93
CA LYS A 305 -18.22 9.84 95.31
C LYS A 305 -17.50 10.55 94.14
N ILE A 306 -17.64 10.05 92.91
CA ILE A 306 -16.96 10.61 91.73
C ILE A 306 -17.52 11.98 91.35
N VAL A 307 -18.83 12.17 91.53
CA VAL A 307 -19.51 13.43 91.24
C VAL A 307 -19.18 14.47 92.31
N THR A 308 -19.22 14.11 93.60
CA THR A 308 -18.91 15.06 94.69
C THR A 308 -17.43 15.43 94.82
N ASP A 309 -16.50 14.61 94.32
CA ASP A 309 -15.06 14.89 94.38
C ASP A 309 -14.58 15.83 93.25
N ASN A 310 -15.41 16.11 92.23
CA ASN A 310 -15.03 16.88 91.04
C ASN A 310 -15.82 18.18 90.82
N GLU A 311 -16.64 18.61 91.78
CA GLU A 311 -17.28 19.94 91.75
C GLU A 311 -16.36 21.00 92.38
N SER A 312 -15.98 22.03 91.60
CA SER A 312 -15.12 23.12 92.06
C SER A 312 -15.81 23.97 93.14
N LYS A 313 -15.12 24.25 94.25
CA LYS A 313 -15.65 25.07 95.37
C LYS A 313 -14.97 26.44 95.43
N THR A 314 -15.51 27.43 94.73
CA THR A 314 -15.09 28.84 94.81
C THR A 314 -16.21 29.72 95.35
N SER A 315 -15.88 30.92 95.86
CA SER A 315 -16.89 31.88 96.34
C SER A 315 -16.47 33.32 96.08
N VAL A 316 -17.44 34.22 95.91
CA VAL A 316 -17.23 35.68 95.84
C VAL A 316 -17.98 36.30 96.99
N VAL A 317 -17.32 37.18 97.71
CA VAL A 317 -17.86 37.79 98.92
C VAL A 317 -17.61 39.29 98.97
N GLU A 318 -18.45 40.02 99.72
CA GLU A 318 -18.35 41.48 99.84
C GLU A 318 -17.94 41.87 101.27
N TYR A 319 -16.94 42.73 101.39
CA TYR A 319 -16.47 43.25 102.68
C TYR A 319 -16.04 44.71 102.52
N GLY A 320 -16.56 45.60 103.37
CA GLY A 320 -16.21 47.02 103.36
C GLY A 320 -16.53 47.77 102.06
N GLY A 321 -17.49 47.30 101.26
CA GLY A 321 -17.93 47.91 99.99
C GLY A 321 -17.17 47.45 98.74
N ASN A 322 -16.22 46.52 98.86
CA ASN A 322 -15.48 45.91 97.75
C ASN A 322 -15.79 44.41 97.62
N GLN A 323 -15.70 43.88 96.40
CA GLN A 323 -15.84 42.45 96.12
C GLN A 323 -14.49 41.74 96.14
N TYR A 324 -14.46 40.56 96.77
CA TYR A 324 -13.29 39.71 96.88
C TYR A 324 -13.59 38.30 96.37
N TYR A 325 -12.68 37.76 95.57
CA TYR A 325 -12.70 36.37 95.12
C TYR A 325 -11.97 35.47 96.11
N LEU A 326 -12.63 34.38 96.50
CA LEU A 326 -12.09 33.32 97.34
C LEU A 326 -11.82 32.09 96.46
N SER A 327 -10.53 31.80 96.28
CA SER A 327 -10.10 30.64 95.52
C SER A 327 -10.41 29.33 96.24
N GLU A 328 -10.56 28.26 95.47
CA GLU A 328 -10.73 26.92 96.02
C GLU A 328 -9.58 26.50 96.94
N ALA A 329 -8.34 26.89 96.61
CA ALA A 329 -7.19 26.66 97.46
C ALA A 329 -7.30 27.36 98.83
N TYR A 330 -7.85 28.58 98.86
CA TYR A 330 -8.08 29.29 100.13
C TYR A 330 -9.14 28.57 100.99
N ILE A 331 -10.24 28.14 100.37
CA ILE A 331 -11.36 27.47 101.06
C ILE A 331 -10.92 26.08 101.56
N GLN A 332 -10.22 25.29 100.75
CA GLN A 332 -9.74 23.96 101.13
C GLN A 332 -8.70 24.00 102.26
N ASN A 333 -7.92 25.08 102.37
CA ASN A 333 -6.97 25.28 103.46
C ASN A 333 -7.62 25.83 104.74
N GLY A 334 -8.96 25.84 104.83
CA GLY A 334 -9.70 26.29 106.01
C GLY A 334 -9.79 27.81 106.14
N GLY A 335 -9.66 28.55 105.03
CA GLY A 335 -9.86 29.99 105.00
C GLY A 335 -11.28 30.38 105.41
N GLU A 336 -11.41 31.48 106.16
CA GLU A 336 -12.69 32.00 106.61
C GLU A 336 -13.51 32.54 105.41
N THR A 337 -14.64 31.90 105.14
CA THR A 337 -15.48 32.22 103.99
C THR A 337 -16.62 33.19 104.29
N ASP A 338 -16.92 33.42 105.57
CA ASP A 338 -17.96 34.37 105.99
C ASP A 338 -17.35 35.77 106.25
N PRO A 339 -17.67 36.78 105.43
CA PRO A 339 -17.17 38.15 105.61
C PRO A 339 -17.58 38.79 106.93
N ALA A 340 -18.69 38.33 107.53
CA ALA A 340 -19.13 38.85 108.82
C ALA A 340 -18.14 38.53 109.95
N SER A 341 -17.32 37.49 109.75
CA SER A 341 -16.27 37.07 110.69
C SER A 341 -14.91 37.73 110.39
N TRP A 342 -14.81 38.51 109.31
CA TRP A 342 -13.56 39.20 108.96
C TRP A 342 -13.39 40.47 109.79
N THR A 343 -12.25 40.58 110.48
CA THR A 343 -11.82 41.83 111.14
C THR A 343 -10.90 42.68 110.26
N SER A 344 -10.34 42.06 109.21
CA SER A 344 -9.53 42.65 108.14
C SER A 344 -9.58 41.70 106.93
N VAL A 345 -9.31 42.20 105.72
CA VAL A 345 -9.29 41.35 104.52
C VAL A 345 -8.24 40.24 104.68
N PRO A 346 -8.62 38.95 104.59
CA PRO A 346 -7.68 37.84 104.69
C PRO A 346 -6.68 37.87 103.53
N SER A 347 -5.43 37.45 103.78
CA SER A 347 -4.37 37.45 102.76
C SER A 347 -4.65 36.56 101.54
N GLY A 348 -5.58 35.61 101.65
CA GLY A 348 -6.02 34.74 100.55
C GLY A 348 -7.24 35.25 99.77
N ALA A 349 -7.84 36.37 100.18
CA ALA A 349 -8.96 37.01 99.47
C ALA A 349 -8.43 38.02 98.45
N ILE A 350 -8.80 37.85 97.17
CA ILE A 350 -8.27 38.65 96.06
C ILE A 350 -9.28 39.75 95.71
N LEU A 351 -8.85 41.02 95.71
CA LEU A 351 -9.69 42.14 95.30
C LEU A 351 -10.05 42.04 93.81
N LEU A 352 -11.32 42.18 93.49
CA LEU A 352 -11.81 42.32 92.11
C LEU A 352 -12.00 43.80 91.78
N ASP A 353 -11.04 44.42 91.07
CA ASP A 353 -11.13 45.79 90.56
C ASP A 353 -11.29 45.80 89.03
N VAL A 354 -12.52 46.01 88.57
CA VAL A 354 -12.89 45.90 87.15
C VAL A 354 -12.60 47.20 86.37
N VAL A 355 -12.49 48.34 87.03
CA VAL A 355 -12.35 49.65 86.36
C VAL A 355 -10.91 49.93 85.96
N ALA A 356 -9.93 49.58 86.80
CA ALA A 356 -8.51 49.76 86.49
C ALA A 356 -8.03 48.89 85.30
N GLY A 357 -8.62 47.70 85.11
CA GLY A 357 -8.23 46.78 84.03
C GLY A 357 -8.58 47.27 82.62
N VAL A 358 -9.66 48.02 82.45
CA VAL A 358 -10.08 48.53 81.13
C VAL A 358 -9.23 49.71 80.68
N VAL A 359 -8.81 50.56 81.62
CA VAL A 359 -8.02 51.77 81.32
C VAL A 359 -6.58 51.40 80.93
N ASN A 360 -5.93 50.50 81.67
CA ASN A 360 -4.56 50.09 81.37
C ASN A 360 -4.41 49.42 79.99
N ASN A 361 -5.40 48.63 79.55
CA ASN A 361 -5.33 47.94 78.27
C ASN A 361 -5.38 48.89 77.05
N PHE A 362 -6.05 50.03 77.16
CA PHE A 362 -6.16 50.99 76.05
C PHE A 362 -4.92 51.86 75.90
N GLU A 363 -4.29 52.23 77.02
CA GLU A 363 -3.06 53.02 77.05
C GLU A 363 -1.85 52.21 76.55
N GLU A 364 -1.82 50.90 76.82
CA GLU A 364 -0.80 49.99 76.30
C GLU A 364 -0.88 49.82 74.77
N PHE A 365 -2.10 49.79 74.21
CA PHE A 365 -2.32 49.61 72.77
C PHE A 365 -1.74 50.74 71.92
N VAL A 366 -1.91 52.00 72.35
CA VAL A 366 -1.50 53.17 71.56
C VAL A 366 0.00 53.46 71.71
N THR A 367 0.54 53.25 72.90
CA THR A 367 1.85 53.81 73.28
C THR A 367 3.00 52.81 73.24
N ASN A 368 2.71 51.50 73.32
CA ASN A 368 3.75 50.47 73.46
C ASN A 368 3.70 49.39 72.37
N ASN A 369 2.87 49.57 71.34
CA ASN A 369 2.81 48.65 70.21
C ASN A 369 3.40 49.32 68.97
N SER A 370 4.43 48.68 68.41
CA SER A 370 5.04 49.11 67.17
C SER A 370 4.17 48.75 65.97
N VAL A 371 4.23 49.59 64.94
CA VAL A 371 3.61 49.31 63.64
C VAL A 371 4.70 49.36 62.57
N THR A 372 4.75 48.34 61.72
CA THR A 372 5.69 48.28 60.61
C THR A 372 4.92 48.48 59.31
N VAL A 373 5.29 49.51 58.55
CA VAL A 373 4.71 49.79 57.23
C VAL A 373 5.85 50.01 56.24
N ASP A 374 5.80 49.31 55.11
CA ASP A 374 6.81 49.36 54.03
C ASP A 374 8.27 49.17 54.50
N GLY A 375 8.46 48.30 55.50
CA GLY A 375 9.78 47.95 56.03
C GLY A 375 10.34 48.91 57.08
N ASN A 376 9.69 50.05 57.32
CA ASN A 376 10.03 50.95 58.41
C ASN A 376 9.19 50.61 59.65
N THR A 377 9.84 50.46 60.80
CA THR A 377 9.16 50.19 62.06
C THR A 377 9.06 51.49 62.85
N TYR A 378 7.83 51.86 63.17
CA TYR A 378 7.49 52.97 64.04
C TYR A 378 7.18 52.38 65.40
N ASN A 379 7.85 52.88 66.43
CA ASN A 379 7.81 52.25 67.75
C ASN A 379 6.46 52.42 68.42
N THR A 380 5.69 53.43 67.99
CA THR A 380 4.30 53.65 68.39
C THR A 380 3.46 53.96 67.16
N ILE A 381 2.15 53.74 67.28
CA ILE A 381 1.18 54.16 66.25
C ILE A 381 1.20 55.69 66.09
N GLU A 382 1.47 56.44 67.16
CA GLU A 382 1.60 57.91 67.13
C GLU A 382 2.79 58.36 66.26
N GLU A 383 3.94 57.70 66.36
CA GLU A 383 5.13 58.00 65.55
C GLU A 383 4.89 57.78 64.04
N TYR A 384 4.12 56.75 63.67
CA TYR A 384 3.75 56.51 62.28
C TYR A 384 2.85 57.61 61.71
N ILE A 385 1.89 58.10 62.50
CA ILE A 385 0.94 59.14 62.08
C ILE A 385 1.67 60.46 61.81
N GLU A 386 2.67 60.83 62.63
CA GLU A 386 3.50 62.02 62.40
C GLU A 386 4.37 61.89 61.14
N TYR A 387 4.93 60.71 60.88
CA TYR A 387 5.76 60.45 59.69
C TYR A 387 5.00 60.65 58.36
N ILE A 388 3.76 60.17 58.25
CA ILE A 388 2.97 60.29 57.02
C ILE A 388 2.67 61.77 56.71
N SER A 389 2.35 62.55 57.74
CA SER A 389 1.96 63.95 57.57
C SER A 389 3.13 64.86 57.19
N GLN A 390 4.37 64.50 57.50
CA GLN A 390 5.57 65.30 57.20
C GLN A 390 6.26 64.94 55.87
N ASN A 391 6.08 63.72 55.34
CA ASN A 391 6.67 63.32 54.05
C ASN A 391 5.82 63.71 52.83
N SER A 392 4.58 64.14 53.03
CA SER A 392 3.68 64.52 51.92
C SER A 392 3.91 65.95 51.38
N MET A 393 4.84 66.72 51.96
CA MET A 393 5.10 68.13 51.63
C MET A 393 6.62 68.45 51.64
N GLN A 394 7.41 67.77 50.79
CA GLN A 394 8.86 68.00 50.66
C GLN A 394 9.26 68.40 49.23
N ASP A 395 10.35 69.16 49.10
CA ASP A 395 10.89 69.64 47.82
C ASP A 395 11.24 68.44 46.90
N GLY A 396 10.71 68.42 45.69
CA GLY A 396 10.95 67.33 44.74
C GLY A 396 9.90 66.21 44.69
N VAL A 397 8.88 66.22 45.56
CA VAL A 397 7.73 65.29 45.47
C VAL A 397 6.92 65.63 44.21
N THR A 398 6.50 64.62 43.45
CA THR A 398 5.74 64.80 42.19
C THR A 398 4.31 64.28 42.30
N LYS A 399 3.40 64.89 41.55
CA LYS A 399 2.04 64.41 41.34
C LYS A 399 1.69 64.49 39.86
N ILE A 400 0.77 63.64 39.42
CA ILE A 400 0.22 63.67 38.06
C ILE A 400 -1.15 64.32 38.13
N VAL A 401 -1.36 65.35 37.32
CA VAL A 401 -2.65 66.04 37.20
C VAL A 401 -3.17 65.82 35.78
N ILE A 402 -4.36 65.24 35.68
CA ILE A 402 -5.08 65.09 34.42
C ILE A 402 -6.06 66.25 34.30
N ASP A 403 -5.89 67.09 33.29
CA ASP A 403 -6.85 68.15 32.98
C ASP A 403 -8.10 67.50 32.35
N ALA A 404 -9.22 67.54 33.07
CA ALA A 404 -10.46 66.91 32.67
C ALA A 404 -11.11 67.51 31.40
N THR A 405 -10.65 68.69 30.95
CA THR A 405 -11.14 69.38 29.76
C THR A 405 -10.34 69.02 28.51
N THR A 406 -9.04 68.74 28.66
CA THR A 406 -8.14 68.42 27.54
C THR A 406 -7.71 66.95 27.50
N ASN A 407 -8.01 66.18 28.55
CA ASN A 407 -7.56 64.79 28.76
C ASN A 407 -6.04 64.59 28.66
N GLN A 408 -5.24 65.64 28.85
CA GLN A 408 -3.79 65.54 28.92
C GLN A 408 -3.32 65.45 30.37
N ALA A 409 -2.42 64.49 30.62
CA ALA A 409 -1.72 64.36 31.89
C ALA A 409 -0.49 65.27 31.89
N SER A 410 -0.33 66.05 32.97
CA SER A 410 0.87 66.84 33.25
C SER A 410 1.48 66.41 34.58
N PHE A 411 2.80 66.31 34.62
CA PHE A 411 3.55 66.04 35.85
C PHE A 411 3.86 67.37 36.52
N GLN A 412 3.54 67.48 37.81
CA GLN A 412 3.86 68.62 38.65
C GLN A 412 4.80 68.21 39.76
N ILE A 413 5.71 69.10 40.15
CA ILE A 413 6.62 68.93 41.27
C ILE A 413 6.32 69.98 42.33
N TRP A 414 6.42 69.61 43.60
CA TRP A 414 6.28 70.54 44.71
C TRP A 414 7.54 71.37 44.81
N ASP A 415 7.39 72.69 44.73
CA ASP A 415 8.45 73.67 44.95
C ASP A 415 8.34 74.18 46.38
N ALA A 416 9.23 73.72 47.24
CA ALA A 416 9.24 74.06 48.66
C ALA A 416 9.64 75.51 48.94
N ALA A 417 10.24 76.22 47.97
CA ALA A 417 10.60 77.62 48.13
C ALA A 417 9.39 78.56 47.91
N THR A 418 8.44 78.15 47.07
CA THR A 418 7.24 78.93 46.76
C THR A 418 5.96 78.37 47.39
N ASP A 419 6.02 77.20 48.02
CA ASP A 419 4.91 76.49 48.66
C ASP A 419 3.76 76.17 47.68
N THR A 420 4.13 75.89 46.42
CA THR A 420 3.17 75.60 45.33
C THR A 420 3.62 74.46 44.41
N TRP A 421 2.68 73.88 43.66
CA TRP A 421 2.95 72.86 42.64
C TRP A 421 3.23 73.50 41.29
N VAL A 422 4.35 73.15 40.65
CA VAL A 422 4.78 73.69 39.34
C VAL A 422 4.91 72.57 38.29
N ASN A 423 4.57 72.86 37.02
CA ASN A 423 4.64 71.87 35.93
C ASN A 423 6.09 71.53 35.57
N VAL A 424 6.36 70.24 35.36
CA VAL A 424 7.67 69.74 34.90
C VAL A 424 7.75 69.80 33.37
N ASP A 425 8.89 70.25 32.83
CA ASP A 425 9.16 70.32 31.39
C ASP A 425 9.32 68.92 30.77
N ASN A 426 8.66 68.69 29.62
CA ASN A 426 8.64 67.40 28.94
C ASN A 426 10.00 66.94 28.40
N SER A 427 10.98 67.83 28.27
CA SER A 427 12.36 67.49 27.87
C SER A 427 13.08 66.56 28.85
N ALA A 428 12.60 66.44 30.10
CA ALA A 428 13.13 65.52 31.10
C ALA A 428 12.86 64.03 30.81
N PHE A 429 11.89 63.69 29.93
CA PHE A 429 11.56 62.31 29.57
C PHE A 429 12.30 61.77 28.34
N GLY A 430 13.04 62.62 27.63
CA GLY A 430 13.70 62.25 26.36
C GLY A 430 14.65 61.05 26.50
N LYS A 431 15.43 60.99 27.59
CA LYS A 431 16.41 59.92 27.82
C LYS A 431 15.77 58.52 27.96
N ILE A 432 14.57 58.42 28.55
CA ILE A 432 13.88 57.13 28.76
C ILE A 432 13.36 56.56 27.44
N VAL A 433 12.95 57.43 26.52
CA VAL A 433 12.47 57.02 25.19
C VAL A 433 13.65 56.57 24.33
N THR A 434 14.78 57.28 24.35
CA THR A 434 15.98 56.90 23.57
C THR A 434 16.68 55.65 24.10
N ASP A 435 16.66 55.40 25.42
CA ASP A 435 17.29 54.20 26.01
C ASP A 435 16.48 52.91 25.76
N ASN A 436 15.24 52.99 25.28
CA ASN A 436 14.33 51.84 25.09
C ASN A 436 13.94 51.58 23.62
N GLU A 437 14.45 52.35 22.65
CA GLU A 437 14.31 52.04 21.22
C GLU A 437 15.47 51.12 20.79
N SER A 438 15.16 49.96 20.21
CA SER A 438 16.18 49.05 19.68
C SER A 438 16.68 49.52 18.32
N GLU A 439 17.97 49.88 18.20
CA GLU A 439 18.63 50.17 16.93
C GLU A 439 19.38 48.94 16.41
N THR A 440 18.85 48.28 15.38
CA THR A 440 19.52 47.17 14.67
C THR A 440 19.73 47.53 13.20
N THR A 441 20.90 47.20 12.63
CA THR A 441 21.23 47.51 11.23
C THR A 441 21.73 46.26 10.49
N ILE A 442 21.29 46.08 9.25
CA ILE A 442 21.79 45.07 8.33
C ILE A 442 22.43 45.78 7.13
N VAL A 443 23.67 45.42 6.80
CA VAL A 443 24.42 45.99 5.67
C VAL A 443 24.68 44.92 4.63
N LYS A 444 24.39 45.22 3.36
CA LYS A 444 24.75 44.37 2.22
C LYS A 444 26.14 44.78 1.72
N ASN A 445 27.05 43.83 1.60
CA ASN A 445 28.35 44.01 0.99
C ASN A 445 28.45 43.21 -0.31
N GLU A 446 29.11 43.78 -1.29
CA GLU A 446 29.42 43.12 -2.57
C GLU A 446 30.92 43.27 -2.83
N THR A 447 31.61 42.15 -3.02
CA THR A 447 33.06 42.12 -3.28
C THR A 447 33.31 41.37 -4.59
N GLY A 448 34.09 41.95 -5.50
CA GLY A 448 34.42 41.34 -6.80
C GLY A 448 33.79 42.05 -8.00
N ASP A 449 33.90 41.44 -9.19
CA ASP A 449 33.44 42.02 -10.46
C ASP A 449 32.31 41.21 -11.09
N LYS A 450 31.18 41.87 -11.33
CA LYS A 450 29.99 41.30 -11.97
C LYS A 450 30.26 40.86 -13.41
N THR A 451 31.18 41.51 -14.14
CA THR A 451 31.46 41.15 -15.54
C THR A 451 32.26 39.86 -15.69
N ASP A 452 33.06 39.50 -14.67
CA ASP A 452 33.87 38.28 -14.67
C ASP A 452 33.17 37.10 -13.97
N GLY A 453 31.97 37.31 -13.40
CA GLY A 453 31.16 36.27 -12.77
C GLY A 453 31.59 35.90 -11.35
N ASP A 454 32.53 36.64 -10.76
CA ASP A 454 33.11 36.37 -9.44
C ASP A 454 32.68 37.47 -8.44
N LEU A 455 31.38 37.51 -8.16
CA LEU A 455 30.76 38.47 -7.23
C LEU A 455 30.34 37.75 -5.94
N GLU A 456 30.96 38.12 -4.83
CA GLU A 456 30.65 37.66 -3.48
C GLU A 456 29.65 38.61 -2.81
N ILE A 457 28.56 38.07 -2.27
CA ILE A 457 27.51 38.84 -1.58
C ILE A 457 27.40 38.37 -0.13
N THR A 458 27.66 39.30 0.79
CA THR A 458 27.50 39.05 2.23
C THR A 458 26.54 40.05 2.86
N TYR A 459 25.89 39.63 3.96
CA TYR A 459 25.07 40.49 4.80
C TYR A 459 25.59 40.49 6.23
N ASP A 460 25.94 41.68 6.72
CA ASP A 460 26.48 41.89 8.05
C ASP A 460 25.39 42.44 8.97
N TYR A 461 25.14 41.74 10.08
CA TYR A 461 24.19 42.15 11.11
C TYR A 461 24.90 42.78 12.30
N PHE A 462 24.42 43.95 12.70
CA PHE A 462 24.89 44.73 13.83
C PHE A 462 23.74 44.92 14.82
N ASN A 463 24.01 44.62 16.10
CA ASN A 463 23.06 44.79 17.19
C ASN A 463 23.28 46.13 17.92
N GLU A 464 22.38 46.42 18.86
CA GLU A 464 22.32 47.66 19.62
C GLU A 464 23.57 47.95 20.47
N LYS A 465 24.44 46.96 20.70
CA LYS A 465 25.71 47.14 21.45
C LYS A 465 26.87 47.62 20.58
N GLN A 466 26.77 47.45 19.26
CA GLN A 466 27.75 47.89 18.25
C GLN A 466 27.02 48.40 17.01
N PRO A 467 26.34 49.56 17.08
CA PRO A 467 25.64 50.14 15.94
C PRO A 467 26.57 50.73 14.87
N ASP A 468 27.88 50.84 15.16
CA ASP A 468 28.88 51.35 14.23
C ASP A 468 29.23 50.31 13.15
N ILE A 469 28.79 50.59 11.92
CA ILE A 469 29.04 49.78 10.70
C ILE A 469 30.53 49.61 10.35
N THR A 470 31.44 50.28 11.07
CA THR A 470 32.90 50.14 10.91
C THR A 470 33.53 49.09 11.83
N GLY A 471 32.77 48.55 12.79
CA GLY A 471 33.20 47.49 13.70
C GLY A 471 33.04 46.07 13.13
N THR A 472 33.43 45.05 13.89
CA THR A 472 33.19 43.64 13.51
C THR A 472 31.70 43.30 13.64
N PRO A 473 31.05 42.77 12.59
CA PRO A 473 29.66 42.36 12.65
C PRO A 473 29.45 41.22 13.66
N GLN A 474 28.25 41.15 14.22
CA GLN A 474 27.89 40.08 15.16
C GLN A 474 27.74 38.74 14.44
N ILE A 475 27.18 38.79 13.23
CA ILE A 475 27.10 37.66 12.32
C ILE A 475 27.20 38.18 10.89
N THR A 476 27.92 37.44 10.06
CA THR A 476 27.99 37.65 8.62
C THR A 476 27.31 36.45 7.96
N ILE A 477 26.32 36.73 7.12
CA ILE A 477 25.67 35.73 6.27
C ILE A 477 26.38 35.79 4.92
N ASP A 478 27.13 34.74 4.60
CA ASP A 478 27.76 34.56 3.30
C ASP A 478 26.82 33.75 2.39
N VAL A 479 26.13 34.48 1.51
CA VAL A 479 25.13 33.88 0.62
C VAL A 479 25.80 32.94 -0.38
N ASN A 480 27.02 33.24 -0.80
CA ASN A 480 27.76 32.43 -1.76
C ASN A 480 28.19 31.10 -1.12
N ALA A 481 28.75 31.15 0.09
CA ALA A 481 29.10 29.93 0.83
C ALA A 481 27.87 29.11 1.21
N ASP A 482 26.76 29.73 1.59
CA ASP A 482 25.52 29.03 1.91
C ASP A 482 24.92 28.32 0.68
N ILE A 483 24.90 28.98 -0.48
CA ILE A 483 24.48 28.35 -1.74
C ILE A 483 25.41 27.20 -2.12
N LYS A 484 26.73 27.38 -1.95
CA LYS A 484 27.72 26.33 -2.18
C LYS A 484 27.46 25.12 -1.28
N ASN A 485 27.27 25.34 0.02
CA ASN A 485 26.94 24.29 0.99
C ASN A 485 25.62 23.58 0.64
N LEU A 486 24.61 24.31 0.17
CA LEU A 486 23.35 23.72 -0.30
C LEU A 486 23.54 22.82 -1.51
N ILE A 487 24.41 23.20 -2.46
CA ILE A 487 24.74 22.38 -3.62
C ILE A 487 25.57 21.15 -3.21
N GLU A 488 26.60 21.32 -2.36
CA GLU A 488 27.47 20.24 -1.86
C GLU A 488 26.75 19.26 -0.91
N GLY A 489 25.73 19.72 -0.19
CA GLY A 489 24.91 18.90 0.70
C GLY A 489 23.75 18.18 0.00
N ASN A 490 23.35 18.62 -1.20
CA ASN A 490 22.19 18.06 -1.91
C ASN A 490 22.61 17.18 -3.09
N ILE A 491 22.58 15.86 -2.86
CA ILE A 491 22.93 14.84 -3.85
C ILE A 491 22.04 14.91 -5.11
N ASP A 492 20.78 15.30 -4.99
CA ASP A 492 19.88 15.36 -6.14
C ASP A 492 20.17 16.55 -7.04
N ILE A 493 20.53 17.70 -6.46
CA ILE A 493 21.02 18.87 -7.21
C ILE A 493 22.35 18.51 -7.89
N GLN A 494 23.27 17.85 -7.19
CA GLN A 494 24.53 17.38 -7.78
C GLN A 494 24.26 16.43 -8.96
N LYS A 495 23.39 15.44 -8.78
CA LYS A 495 23.01 14.53 -9.86
C LYS A 495 22.37 15.26 -11.02
N ALA A 496 21.53 16.27 -10.78
CA ALA A 496 20.91 17.05 -11.85
C ALA A 496 21.96 17.88 -12.63
N ILE A 497 22.91 18.51 -11.94
CA ILE A 497 24.03 19.25 -12.56
C ILE A 497 24.94 18.30 -13.32
N THR A 498 25.38 17.20 -12.70
CA THR A 498 26.19 16.14 -13.32
C THR A 498 25.47 15.53 -14.52
N LYS A 499 24.15 15.36 -14.44
CA LYS A 499 23.33 14.90 -15.56
C LYS A 499 23.33 15.92 -16.69
N ILE A 500 23.18 17.22 -16.43
CA ILE A 500 23.27 18.24 -17.48
C ILE A 500 24.68 18.26 -18.12
N LEU A 501 25.73 18.10 -17.32
CA LEU A 501 27.12 18.10 -17.79
C LEU A 501 27.51 16.82 -18.54
N ASN A 502 27.00 15.65 -18.12
CA ASN A 502 27.34 14.35 -18.71
C ASN A 502 26.34 13.90 -19.79
N ASP A 503 25.08 14.32 -19.73
CA ASP A 503 24.09 14.07 -20.80
C ASP A 503 24.25 15.05 -21.98
N GLY A 504 25.08 16.09 -21.84
CA GLY A 504 25.49 16.97 -22.94
C GLY A 504 26.88 16.58 -23.45
N GLY A 505 27.05 15.67 -24.39
CA GLY A 505 26.56 15.87 -25.76
C GLY A 505 27.29 16.99 -26.52
N ASN A 506 28.20 17.74 -25.88
CA ASN A 506 28.91 18.83 -26.52
C ASN A 506 30.01 18.30 -27.42
N VAL A 507 29.81 18.47 -28.72
CA VAL A 507 30.80 18.21 -29.75
C VAL A 507 31.49 19.54 -30.07
N TYR A 508 32.78 19.62 -29.78
CA TYR A 508 33.62 20.79 -30.05
C TYR A 508 34.32 20.59 -31.40
N TYR A 509 34.56 21.67 -32.14
CA TYR A 509 35.37 21.63 -33.37
C TYR A 509 36.60 22.50 -33.19
N GLY A 510 37.79 21.90 -33.34
CA GLY A 510 39.04 22.63 -33.18
C GLY A 510 40.21 21.71 -32.91
N ASP A 511 41.27 22.32 -32.41
CA ASP A 511 42.48 21.64 -31.99
C ASP A 511 42.20 20.76 -30.76
N HIS A 512 42.60 19.50 -30.86
CA HIS A 512 42.34 18.44 -29.90
C HIS A 512 43.60 17.99 -29.14
N ASP A 513 44.79 18.36 -29.60
CA ASP A 513 46.07 17.89 -29.06
C ASP A 513 47.12 19.00 -28.89
N ASP A 514 46.74 20.24 -29.15
CA ASP A 514 47.59 21.44 -29.08
C ASP A 514 48.78 21.38 -30.09
N ASP A 515 48.66 20.56 -31.13
CA ASP A 515 49.60 20.47 -32.26
C ASP A 515 49.02 21.13 -33.50
N THR A 516 49.56 22.30 -33.85
CA THR A 516 49.14 23.07 -35.03
C THR A 516 49.30 22.36 -36.38
N SER A 517 49.97 21.20 -36.43
CA SER A 517 50.11 20.37 -37.62
C SER A 517 49.01 19.31 -37.77
N THR A 518 48.22 19.05 -36.71
CA THR A 518 47.04 18.19 -36.81
C THR A 518 45.81 18.99 -37.27
N PRO A 519 44.97 18.44 -38.15
CA PRO A 519 43.75 19.12 -38.58
C PRO A 519 42.76 19.27 -37.41
N ASN A 520 41.99 20.37 -37.42
CA ASN A 520 40.86 20.52 -36.51
C ASN A 520 39.85 19.38 -36.72
N VAL A 521 39.46 18.73 -35.63
CA VAL A 521 38.49 17.63 -35.62
C VAL A 521 37.32 17.96 -34.71
N PHE A 522 36.25 17.18 -34.84
CA PHE A 522 35.25 17.13 -33.80
C PHE A 522 35.77 16.32 -32.61
N TYR A 523 35.60 16.79 -31.38
CA TYR A 523 36.04 16.09 -30.16
C TYR A 523 35.06 16.26 -29.00
N THR A 524 35.09 15.32 -28.05
CA THR A 524 34.41 15.45 -26.75
C THR A 524 35.43 15.73 -25.66
N ILE A 525 35.03 16.48 -24.63
CA ILE A 525 35.86 16.68 -23.43
C ILE A 525 35.26 15.84 -22.30
N ILE A 526 36.02 14.86 -21.82
CA ILE A 526 35.64 14.03 -20.67
C ILE A 526 36.81 14.08 -19.69
N ASN A 527 36.56 14.53 -18.45
CA ASN A 527 37.59 14.73 -17.42
C ASN A 527 38.79 15.55 -17.93
N ASP A 528 38.52 16.68 -18.60
CA ASP A 528 39.51 17.58 -19.22
C ASP A 528 40.36 16.98 -20.35
N VAL A 529 40.04 15.78 -20.84
CA VAL A 529 40.72 15.15 -21.98
C VAL A 529 39.90 15.37 -23.26
N LYS A 530 40.49 16.07 -24.24
CA LYS A 530 39.94 16.20 -25.59
C LYS A 530 40.12 14.87 -26.34
N THR A 531 39.03 14.19 -26.67
CA THR A 531 39.04 12.92 -27.39
C THR A 531 38.43 13.09 -28.78
N PRO A 532 39.20 12.89 -29.87
CA PRO A 532 38.68 12.98 -31.23
C PRO A 532 37.50 12.06 -31.51
N ILE A 533 36.54 12.57 -32.27
CA ILE A 533 35.45 11.82 -32.85
C ILE A 533 35.83 11.49 -34.29
N ASP A 534 36.21 10.23 -34.54
CA ASP A 534 36.38 9.74 -35.91
C ASP A 534 35.02 9.45 -36.53
N ILE A 535 34.50 10.41 -37.29
CA ILE A 535 33.21 10.28 -37.98
C ILE A 535 33.23 9.13 -39.00
N ALA A 536 34.38 8.84 -39.64
CA ALA A 536 34.48 7.75 -40.59
C ALA A 536 34.36 6.39 -39.88
N GLU A 537 35.04 6.23 -38.74
CA GLU A 537 34.90 5.04 -37.89
C GLU A 537 33.47 4.91 -37.35
N VAL A 538 32.85 6.02 -36.91
CA VAL A 538 31.44 6.03 -36.46
C VAL A 538 30.50 5.56 -37.56
N ILE A 539 30.66 6.03 -38.80
CA ILE A 539 29.85 5.60 -39.95
C ILE A 539 30.10 4.12 -40.26
N VAL A 540 31.35 3.68 -40.27
CA VAL A 540 31.71 2.27 -40.51
C VAL A 540 31.13 1.37 -39.43
N ASN A 541 31.20 1.77 -38.16
CA ASN A 541 30.62 1.03 -37.05
C ASN A 541 29.09 1.07 -37.09
N ALA A 542 28.47 2.17 -37.50
CA ALA A 542 27.04 2.25 -37.73
C ALA A 542 26.61 1.27 -38.83
N ILE A 543 27.34 1.15 -39.94
CA ILE A 543 27.06 0.19 -41.00
C ILE A 543 27.33 -1.26 -40.52
N LYS A 544 28.41 -1.51 -39.78
CA LYS A 544 28.73 -2.84 -39.22
C LYS A 544 27.69 -3.30 -38.19
N ASN A 545 27.18 -2.39 -37.38
CA ASN A 545 26.20 -2.67 -36.31
C ASN A 545 24.76 -2.51 -36.78
N ALA A 546 24.53 -1.99 -37.99
CA ALA A 546 23.21 -1.90 -38.58
C ALA A 546 22.52 -3.28 -38.61
N THR A 547 21.20 -3.24 -38.43
CA THR A 547 20.37 -4.44 -38.53
C THR A 547 20.50 -5.08 -39.92
N ILE A 548 20.18 -6.36 -40.03
CA ILE A 548 20.17 -7.08 -41.31
C ILE A 548 19.31 -6.33 -42.34
N VAL A 549 18.17 -5.77 -41.92
CA VAL A 549 17.26 -4.99 -42.77
C VAL A 549 17.91 -3.71 -43.29
N GLN A 550 18.58 -2.94 -42.42
CA GLN A 550 19.25 -1.70 -42.81
C GLN A 550 20.44 -1.96 -43.73
N LYS A 551 21.23 -3.00 -43.46
CA LYS A 551 22.32 -3.42 -44.36
C LYS A 551 21.78 -3.81 -45.73
N GLN A 552 20.65 -4.51 -45.77
CA GLN A 552 19.99 -4.85 -47.02
C GLN A 552 19.50 -3.61 -47.77
N GLU A 553 18.93 -2.62 -47.07
CA GLU A 553 18.49 -1.37 -47.70
C GLU A 553 19.66 -0.56 -48.26
N ILE A 554 20.77 -0.47 -47.52
CA ILE A 554 22.01 0.14 -48.03
C ILE A 554 22.51 -0.61 -49.28
N LYS A 555 22.52 -1.95 -49.26
CA LYS A 555 22.88 -2.77 -50.43
C LYS A 555 21.93 -2.54 -51.61
N ASN A 556 20.64 -2.35 -51.37
CA ASN A 556 19.64 -2.05 -52.43
C ASN A 556 19.91 -0.71 -53.11
N GLN A 557 20.27 0.32 -52.34
CA GLN A 557 20.58 1.66 -52.87
C GLN A 557 21.91 1.69 -53.62
N LEU A 558 22.88 0.86 -53.21
CA LEU A 558 24.24 0.82 -53.76
C LEU A 558 24.48 -0.30 -54.79
N GLY A 559 23.46 -1.10 -55.13
CA GLY A 559 23.60 -2.39 -55.82
C GLY A 559 24.45 -2.43 -57.10
N ASP A 560 24.83 -3.64 -57.49
CA ASP A 560 25.81 -3.88 -58.56
C ASP A 560 25.38 -3.32 -59.92
N LYS A 561 26.28 -2.56 -60.55
CA LYS A 561 26.11 -2.03 -61.91
C LYS A 561 26.89 -2.87 -62.91
N VAL A 562 26.22 -3.87 -63.48
CA VAL A 562 26.82 -4.77 -64.47
C VAL A 562 26.90 -4.11 -65.84
N ASN A 563 28.06 -4.16 -66.47
CA ASN A 563 28.32 -3.64 -67.81
C ASN A 563 29.32 -4.54 -68.57
N ASN A 564 29.55 -4.25 -69.86
CA ASN A 564 30.42 -5.06 -70.71
C ASN A 564 31.88 -4.56 -70.80
N THR A 565 32.27 -3.56 -70.01
CA THR A 565 33.62 -2.99 -70.00
C THR A 565 34.43 -3.41 -68.77
N THR A 566 33.80 -3.60 -67.62
CA THR A 566 34.47 -3.93 -66.36
C THR A 566 33.81 -5.10 -65.64
N VAL A 567 34.63 -5.97 -65.07
CA VAL A 567 34.17 -7.01 -64.14
C VAL A 567 33.81 -6.35 -62.80
N THR A 568 32.62 -6.63 -62.28
CA THR A 568 32.11 -6.03 -61.03
C THR A 568 32.22 -7.04 -59.89
N LYS A 569 32.88 -6.67 -58.79
CA LYS A 569 32.87 -7.47 -57.56
C LYS A 569 31.54 -7.25 -56.85
N THR A 570 30.81 -8.32 -56.56
CA THR A 570 29.42 -8.26 -56.03
C THR A 570 29.34 -8.00 -54.52
N GLY A 571 30.46 -8.20 -53.81
CA GLY A 571 30.50 -8.21 -52.35
C GLY A 571 30.00 -9.52 -51.72
N ASP A 572 29.45 -10.44 -52.51
CA ASP A 572 29.10 -11.79 -52.07
C ASP A 572 30.31 -12.73 -52.23
N THR A 573 30.36 -13.79 -51.42
CA THR A 573 31.43 -14.80 -51.45
C THR A 573 30.84 -16.20 -51.66
N PHE A 574 31.58 -17.06 -52.36
CA PHE A 574 31.28 -18.48 -52.52
C PHE A 574 32.49 -19.30 -52.06
N ASN A 575 32.29 -20.14 -51.04
CA ASN A 575 33.36 -20.93 -50.42
C ASN A 575 34.61 -20.12 -49.99
N GLY A 576 34.41 -18.87 -49.57
CA GLY A 576 35.48 -17.97 -49.12
C GLY A 576 36.16 -17.16 -50.24
N SER A 577 35.84 -17.44 -51.51
CA SER A 577 36.28 -16.65 -52.65
C SER A 577 35.26 -15.58 -53.01
N ASP A 578 35.72 -14.41 -53.44
CA ASP A 578 34.84 -13.32 -53.89
C ASP A 578 34.10 -13.71 -55.18
N ILE A 579 32.82 -13.35 -55.27
CA ILE A 579 32.01 -13.51 -56.48
C ILE A 579 32.07 -12.23 -57.31
N TYR A 580 32.35 -12.41 -58.59
CA TYR A 580 32.38 -11.38 -59.61
C TYR A 580 31.26 -11.61 -60.62
N ILE A 581 30.74 -10.53 -61.19
CA ILE A 581 29.70 -10.54 -62.22
C ILE A 581 30.17 -9.73 -63.43
N TYR A 582 29.88 -10.26 -64.62
CA TYR A 582 30.20 -9.62 -65.89
C TYR A 582 29.12 -9.92 -66.92
N THR A 583 28.93 -9.03 -67.89
CA THR A 583 28.00 -9.24 -69.01
C THR A 583 28.65 -8.99 -70.35
N ASN A 584 28.38 -9.85 -71.33
CA ASN A 584 28.74 -9.63 -72.73
C ASN A 584 27.80 -10.45 -73.63
N LYS A 585 28.10 -10.58 -74.91
CA LYS A 585 27.26 -11.33 -75.86
C LYS A 585 27.86 -12.67 -76.23
N THR A 586 26.98 -13.63 -76.51
CA THR A 586 27.31 -14.86 -77.22
C THR A 586 26.49 -14.96 -78.51
N THR A 587 27.00 -15.71 -79.49
CA THR A 587 26.31 -15.96 -80.76
C THR A 587 25.88 -17.42 -80.85
N ILE A 588 24.67 -17.66 -81.35
CA ILE A 588 24.13 -19.00 -81.62
C ILE A 588 23.77 -19.11 -83.10
N ALA A 589 24.22 -20.19 -83.75
CA ALA A 589 23.92 -20.47 -85.16
C ALA A 589 22.51 -21.05 -85.34
N ALA A 590 21.98 -21.01 -86.56
CA ALA A 590 20.66 -21.57 -86.86
C ALA A 590 20.60 -23.08 -86.57
N ASN A 591 19.54 -23.51 -85.87
CA ASN A 591 19.30 -24.90 -85.49
C ASN A 591 20.42 -25.52 -84.63
N SER A 592 21.15 -24.70 -83.86
CA SER A 592 22.20 -25.17 -82.96
C SER A 592 21.89 -24.84 -81.51
N ALA A 593 22.44 -25.65 -80.60
CA ALA A 593 22.54 -25.35 -79.17
C ALA A 593 23.93 -24.81 -78.79
N GLU A 594 24.88 -24.84 -79.73
CA GLU A 594 26.26 -24.39 -79.53
C GLU A 594 26.34 -22.87 -79.50
N THR A 595 27.10 -22.35 -78.53
CA THR A 595 27.34 -20.91 -78.37
C THR A 595 28.81 -20.57 -78.63
N THR A 596 29.11 -19.30 -78.87
CA THR A 596 30.51 -18.80 -78.92
C THR A 596 31.11 -18.56 -77.53
N GLY A 597 30.41 -18.94 -76.45
CA GLY A 597 30.80 -18.64 -75.09
C GLY A 597 30.81 -17.14 -74.77
N ILE A 598 31.55 -16.78 -73.73
CA ILE A 598 31.79 -15.40 -73.27
C ILE A 598 33.26 -15.22 -72.86
N ALA A 599 33.88 -14.10 -73.23
CA ALA A 599 35.24 -13.74 -72.85
C ALA A 599 35.26 -12.70 -71.74
N ILE A 600 36.00 -12.97 -70.66
CA ILE A 600 36.20 -12.06 -69.52
C ILE A 600 37.35 -11.07 -69.79
N PRO A 601 37.20 -9.76 -69.53
CA PRO A 601 38.28 -8.77 -69.67
C PRO A 601 39.53 -9.10 -68.83
N SER A 602 40.72 -8.72 -69.30
CA SER A 602 41.97 -8.96 -68.57
C SER A 602 42.01 -8.27 -67.22
N GLY A 603 42.60 -8.91 -66.21
CA GLY A 603 42.71 -8.41 -64.83
C GLY A 603 41.88 -9.21 -63.81
N THR A 604 40.96 -10.07 -64.27
CA THR A 604 40.25 -11.02 -63.43
C THR A 604 40.12 -12.35 -64.19
N THR A 605 40.78 -13.39 -63.69
CA THR A 605 40.77 -14.72 -64.33
C THR A 605 39.64 -15.55 -63.76
N PRO A 606 38.66 -16.00 -64.56
CA PRO A 606 37.57 -16.82 -64.06
C PRO A 606 38.07 -18.20 -63.61
N ASP A 607 37.55 -18.65 -62.47
CA ASP A 607 37.85 -19.95 -61.88
C ASP A 607 36.60 -20.84 -61.83
N GLN A 608 35.79 -20.72 -60.77
CA GLN A 608 34.56 -21.46 -60.63
C GLN A 608 33.38 -20.64 -61.16
N ILE A 609 32.64 -21.21 -62.11
CA ILE A 609 31.42 -20.59 -62.63
C ILE A 609 30.26 -20.87 -61.68
N ILE A 610 29.65 -19.82 -61.16
CA ILE A 610 28.51 -19.87 -60.24
C ILE A 610 27.20 -19.90 -61.03
N GLY A 611 27.12 -19.13 -62.12
CA GLY A 611 25.93 -19.09 -62.96
C GLY A 611 26.15 -18.39 -64.30
N ILE A 612 25.43 -18.86 -65.32
CA ILE A 612 25.37 -18.23 -66.65
C ILE A 612 23.90 -18.05 -67.02
N LYS A 613 23.52 -16.83 -67.38
CA LYS A 613 22.17 -16.48 -67.83
C LYS A 613 22.23 -16.04 -69.29
N VAL A 614 21.61 -16.81 -70.19
CA VAL A 614 21.45 -16.42 -71.60
C VAL A 614 20.13 -15.67 -71.74
N ILE A 615 20.20 -14.41 -72.15
CA ILE A 615 19.11 -13.44 -72.15
C ILE A 615 18.80 -13.02 -73.59
N GLY A 616 17.54 -13.23 -73.99
CA GLY A 616 16.97 -12.70 -75.22
C GLY A 616 16.12 -11.44 -74.96
N ALA A 617 15.44 -10.94 -75.99
CA ALA A 617 14.70 -9.68 -75.95
C ALA A 617 13.60 -9.59 -74.86
N LYS A 618 13.10 -10.73 -74.36
CA LYS A 618 12.04 -10.81 -73.35
C LYS A 618 12.49 -11.47 -72.03
N GLY A 619 13.79 -11.72 -71.83
CA GLY A 619 14.34 -12.33 -70.62
C GLY A 619 15.16 -13.59 -70.88
N VAL A 620 15.37 -14.40 -69.84
CA VAL A 620 16.18 -15.64 -69.92
C VAL A 620 15.52 -16.64 -70.87
N VAL A 621 16.28 -17.15 -71.84
CA VAL A 621 15.76 -17.99 -72.93
C VAL A 621 16.21 -19.45 -72.87
N SER A 622 17.29 -19.77 -72.17
CA SER A 622 17.72 -21.16 -71.94
C SER A 622 18.61 -21.28 -70.71
N SER A 623 18.60 -22.45 -70.10
CA SER A 623 19.69 -22.93 -69.23
C SER A 623 20.93 -23.26 -70.07
N VAL A 624 22.07 -23.47 -69.40
CA VAL A 624 23.34 -23.84 -70.05
C VAL A 624 23.82 -25.22 -69.61
N THR A 625 24.63 -25.86 -70.46
CA THR A 625 25.32 -27.12 -70.20
C THR A 625 26.72 -27.10 -70.84
N ASP A 626 27.52 -28.14 -70.62
CA ASP A 626 28.89 -28.28 -71.18
C ASP A 626 29.80 -27.08 -70.91
N ILE A 627 29.81 -26.57 -69.67
CA ILE A 627 30.62 -25.41 -69.30
C ILE A 627 32.11 -25.78 -69.27
N VAL A 628 32.94 -25.03 -70.00
CA VAL A 628 34.40 -25.18 -70.02
C VAL A 628 35.05 -23.80 -69.85
N VAL A 629 35.97 -23.68 -68.89
CA VAL A 629 36.75 -22.46 -68.67
C VAL A 629 38.17 -22.64 -69.20
N THR A 630 38.59 -21.77 -70.11
CA THR A 630 39.93 -21.78 -70.71
C THR A 630 40.54 -20.37 -70.66
N GLY A 631 41.34 -20.10 -69.63
CA GLY A 631 41.89 -18.76 -69.40
C GLY A 631 40.77 -17.75 -69.18
N GLN A 632 40.64 -16.76 -70.06
CA GLN A 632 39.57 -15.76 -69.99
C GLN A 632 38.26 -16.20 -70.67
N GLN A 633 38.27 -17.30 -71.42
CA GLN A 633 37.11 -17.75 -72.20
C GLN A 633 36.27 -18.75 -71.38
N ILE A 634 34.95 -18.57 -71.42
CA ILE A 634 33.98 -19.48 -70.82
C ILE A 634 33.06 -19.98 -71.94
N ASP A 635 33.26 -21.22 -72.36
CA ASP A 635 32.46 -21.88 -73.38
C ASP A 635 31.31 -22.65 -72.71
N PHE A 636 30.14 -22.66 -73.36
CA PHE A 636 28.96 -23.38 -72.89
C PHE A 636 27.97 -23.61 -74.04
N ASN A 637 27.09 -24.58 -73.88
CA ASN A 637 25.97 -24.86 -74.78
C ASN A 637 24.64 -24.53 -74.10
N THR A 638 23.57 -24.38 -74.87
CA THR A 638 22.21 -24.15 -74.36
C THR A 638 21.53 -25.49 -74.08
N GLY A 639 21.05 -25.72 -72.85
CA GLY A 639 20.55 -27.02 -72.44
C GLY A 639 20.60 -27.25 -70.92
N ALA A 640 20.28 -28.48 -70.48
CA ALA A 640 20.42 -28.92 -69.10
C ALA A 640 20.91 -30.38 -69.06
N GLY A 641 22.09 -30.60 -68.48
CA GLY A 641 22.76 -31.91 -68.51
C GLY A 641 23.01 -32.37 -69.95
N ASN A 642 22.57 -33.58 -70.30
CA ASN A 642 22.72 -34.12 -71.65
C ASN A 642 21.58 -33.71 -72.61
N MET A 643 20.69 -32.79 -72.21
CA MET A 643 19.61 -32.28 -73.07
C MET A 643 19.96 -30.92 -73.63
N TYR A 644 19.89 -30.77 -74.95
CA TYR A 644 20.24 -29.55 -75.67
C TYR A 644 18.98 -28.79 -76.11
N ASN A 645 18.95 -27.48 -75.84
CA ASN A 645 17.85 -26.60 -76.21
C ASN A 645 18.23 -25.79 -77.45
N ILE A 646 17.61 -26.08 -78.59
CA ILE A 646 17.87 -25.31 -79.82
C ILE A 646 17.18 -23.95 -79.71
N LEU A 647 17.96 -22.88 -79.76
CA LEU A 647 17.47 -21.50 -79.83
C LEU A 647 17.53 -20.95 -81.26
N GLY A 648 16.81 -19.85 -81.50
CA GLY A 648 16.87 -19.14 -82.79
C GLY A 648 18.25 -18.53 -83.04
N ALA A 649 18.68 -18.44 -84.30
CA ALA A 649 19.96 -17.83 -84.64
C ALA A 649 20.01 -16.36 -84.20
N GLY A 650 21.11 -15.93 -83.58
CA GLY A 650 21.28 -14.53 -83.18
C GLY A 650 22.31 -14.31 -82.07
N ASN A 651 22.41 -13.04 -81.67
CA ASN A 651 23.22 -12.61 -80.53
C ASN A 651 22.34 -12.55 -79.28
N TYR A 652 22.83 -13.15 -78.21
CA TYR A 652 22.18 -13.17 -76.90
C TYR A 652 23.08 -12.51 -75.88
N ASP A 653 22.51 -11.73 -74.98
CA ASP A 653 23.24 -11.20 -73.83
C ASP A 653 23.48 -12.34 -72.84
N VAL A 654 24.65 -12.33 -72.23
CA VAL A 654 25.11 -13.35 -71.30
C VAL A 654 25.63 -12.65 -70.07
N VAL A 655 24.97 -12.90 -68.95
CA VAL A 655 25.47 -12.50 -67.62
C VAL A 655 26.10 -13.72 -66.98
N VAL A 656 27.35 -13.59 -66.57
CA VAL A 656 28.12 -14.65 -65.90
C VAL A 656 28.56 -14.20 -64.51
N GLU A 657 28.34 -15.08 -63.54
CA GLU A 657 28.77 -14.96 -62.16
C GLU A 657 29.85 -16.02 -61.89
N PHE A 658 31.01 -15.62 -61.36
CA PHE A 658 32.18 -16.49 -61.21
C PHE A 658 33.08 -16.08 -60.04
N THR A 659 33.86 -17.02 -59.50
CA THR A 659 35.00 -16.70 -58.61
C THR A 659 36.25 -16.42 -59.43
N ALA A 660 37.17 -15.65 -58.89
CA ALA A 660 38.45 -15.35 -59.52
C ALA A 660 39.61 -16.15 -58.89
N GLN A 661 40.61 -16.48 -59.71
CA GLN A 661 41.88 -17.11 -59.33
C GLN A 661 42.91 -16.10 -58.78
#